data_AF-A0A158NCK2-F1
#
_entry.id   AF-A0A158NCK2-F1
#
_cell.length_a   1.000
_cell.length_b   1.000
_cell.length_c   1.000
_cell.angle_alpha   90.00
_cell.angle_beta   90.00
_cell.angle_gamma   90.00
#
_symmetry.space_group_name_H-M   'P 1'
#
loop_
_entity.id
_entity.type
_entity.pdbx_description
1 polymer ?
#
loop_
_entity_poly.entity_id
_entity_poly.type
_entity_poly.pdbx_seq_one_letter_code
_entity_poly.pdbx_strand_id
1 'polypeptide(L)'
;MEGVLCYVYYSINAHRIYLYIKENMSKQERNRGYDDPYEPSTSSGHRRSKPYEKKRSEPEHYRRGSVKHYCVDDYAVPSTSKHEPMEDISGIKIEIKTEMESEVKNEGAESAQTTTQTRSRCKMESTFVSRPSTLVSKKGKSGTSIMLSSNHFRLPTVPNWCVYQYRVDFEPEESRTFIRKGMLKLHKDKVGPYIFDGTILFSSTRLPDKIELTSVRKSDNTPFKIIIYLVGRMMPEDPHYITIFNIIMRKQLEHLNLQLVGRDYYDAHNKLSVHQFRLELWPGYITSIRQHERDILLNAEITHKVMRQETLYHILMDCYRRSNNYRTEFCNSVIGIMVLTDYNNHTYRIEDVDFETNPSSTFPMKDGQHISYQEYYKIKYKINISSASQPMLVTRTKPRMRNAGQGDLVYLVPELCRATGLTDSMRENFHLMKALAVHTCISPTSRIDKLMRFNNRLRQEPKVLQEFKDWNMSLDKNLLEFPGRLLNSERLLFADNRYINNLNGDWTRDMQKTRMLKSTALRRWIVLVTERDMHIVHKFIETLLLVSHGIAFRVDQPRIQAIRDDKAGTYAENLEYILSKNAPDLIFCVVSNNRSDRYAAIKKKCCLDRPVPSQVFLQKNLNGRNTMTIATKVAIQMNCKLGGAPWTIENPLKGLMVIGFDICHDANTKGKDFLTMVATVDQTLTQYFSSIALFHSNEDLGDQLCASVRKAIMAYKERNKAFPVHLVIYRDDVSEGQLRQVYENEVQKLEKALEKLYYGPNFKLIFIIVTKKINVRLFDMRGRNANPRTGTIVDDVITNPLRYDFFIVSQQIRQGTISPTSYNVIFDNTGLEVDIVQVVTYKLTHMYYNCSTTVRVPAPCHYAHKLSFLVGRFLHQPPSSQLEKQLFFL
;
A
#
# COMPACT_ATOMS: atom_id res chain seq x y z
N MET A 1 -54.40 -29.55 8.31
CA MET A 1 -55.09 -28.49 7.54
C MET A 1 -55.30 -27.27 8.45
N GLU A 2 -54.23 -26.76 9.07
CA GLU A 2 -54.25 -25.57 9.98
C GLU A 2 -53.01 -24.66 9.80
N GLY A 3 -52.10 -24.95 8.87
CA GLY A 3 -50.91 -24.13 8.61
C GLY A 3 -51.07 -23.04 7.55
N VAL A 4 -52.23 -22.95 6.88
CA VAL A 4 -52.42 -22.08 5.71
C VAL A 4 -53.26 -20.81 6.04
N LEU A 5 -53.94 -20.77 7.18
CA LEU A 5 -54.79 -19.64 7.58
C LEU A 5 -54.03 -18.49 8.28
N CYS A 6 -52.81 -18.71 8.77
CA CYS A 6 -51.99 -17.63 9.36
C CYS A 6 -51.28 -16.74 8.32
N TYR A 7 -51.09 -17.21 7.08
CA TYR A 7 -50.37 -16.46 6.05
C TYR A 7 -51.25 -15.43 5.31
N VAL A 8 -52.57 -15.60 5.31
CA VAL A 8 -53.49 -14.70 4.60
C VAL A 8 -53.84 -13.46 5.45
N TYR A 9 -53.84 -13.57 6.79
CA TYR A 9 -54.15 -12.44 7.68
C TYR A 9 -53.00 -11.42 7.78
N TYR A 10 -51.73 -11.84 7.63
CA TYR A 10 -50.58 -10.94 7.66
C TYR A 10 -50.35 -10.18 6.34
N SER A 11 -50.78 -10.73 5.20
CA SER A 11 -50.57 -10.10 3.89
C SER A 11 -51.55 -8.93 3.63
N ILE A 12 -52.73 -8.93 4.26
CA ILE A 12 -53.75 -7.89 4.04
C ILE A 12 -53.46 -6.61 4.88
N ASN A 13 -52.85 -6.76 6.07
CA ASN A 13 -52.44 -5.61 6.88
C ASN A 13 -51.14 -4.93 6.39
N ALA A 14 -50.23 -5.68 5.78
CA ALA A 14 -49.00 -5.12 5.19
C ALA A 14 -49.30 -4.21 3.97
N HIS A 15 -50.35 -4.52 3.19
CA HIS A 15 -50.71 -3.74 2.00
C HIS A 15 -51.40 -2.41 2.34
N ARG A 16 -52.20 -2.36 3.43
CA ARG A 16 -52.81 -1.12 3.94
C ARG A 16 -51.77 -0.18 4.57
N ILE A 17 -50.76 -0.71 5.27
CA ILE A 17 -49.64 0.10 5.81
C ILE A 17 -48.75 0.61 4.66
N TYR A 18 -48.54 -0.19 3.62
CA TYR A 18 -47.77 0.23 2.43
C TYR A 18 -48.42 1.38 1.66
N LEU A 19 -49.75 1.40 1.53
CA LEU A 19 -50.47 2.50 0.88
C LEU A 19 -50.49 3.79 1.74
N TYR A 20 -50.60 3.68 3.06
CA TYR A 20 -50.54 4.83 3.98
C TYR A 20 -49.14 5.49 4.07
N ILE A 21 -48.07 4.69 3.90
CA ILE A 21 -46.69 5.20 3.82
C ILE A 21 -46.41 5.83 2.46
N LYS A 22 -47.00 5.31 1.37
CA LYS A 22 -46.81 5.84 0.01
C LYS A 22 -47.46 7.21 -0.19
N GLU A 23 -48.61 7.48 0.44
CA GLU A 23 -49.25 8.81 0.41
C GLU A 23 -48.50 9.86 1.26
N ASN A 24 -47.81 9.45 2.34
CA ASN A 24 -47.02 10.37 3.16
C ASN A 24 -45.61 10.65 2.61
N MET A 25 -45.00 9.73 1.85
CA MET A 25 -43.68 9.96 1.22
C MET A 25 -43.77 10.84 -0.04
N SER A 26 -44.92 10.88 -0.73
CA SER A 26 -45.17 11.76 -1.88
C SER A 26 -45.04 13.27 -1.56
N LYS A 27 -45.19 13.66 -0.29
CA LYS A 27 -45.03 15.06 0.17
C LYS A 27 -43.58 15.44 0.54
N GLN A 28 -42.63 14.50 0.58
CA GLN A 28 -41.23 14.77 0.95
C GLN A 28 -40.22 14.76 -0.22
N GLU A 29 -40.65 14.45 -1.45
CA GLU A 29 -39.76 14.26 -2.61
C GLU A 29 -39.64 15.46 -3.58
N ARG A 30 -39.94 16.69 -3.13
CA ARG A 30 -39.59 17.89 -3.88
C ARG A 30 -38.55 18.70 -3.09
N ASN A 31 -37.36 18.84 -3.68
CA ASN A 31 -36.19 19.61 -3.24
C ASN A 31 -35.09 18.85 -2.50
N ARG A 32 -34.35 17.97 -3.21
CA ARG A 32 -32.94 17.74 -2.91
C ARG A 32 -32.13 17.70 -4.20
N GLY A 33 -31.50 18.82 -4.50
CA GLY A 33 -30.70 19.02 -5.70
C GLY A 33 -30.27 20.47 -5.87
N TYR A 34 -29.62 21.04 -4.87
CA TYR A 34 -28.88 22.29 -4.99
C TYR A 34 -27.71 22.27 -4.00
N ASP A 35 -26.48 22.34 -4.52
CA ASP A 35 -25.34 22.83 -3.75
C ASP A 35 -25.62 24.30 -3.44
N ASP A 36 -25.82 24.59 -2.16
CA ASP A 36 -26.03 25.92 -1.63
C ASP A 36 -24.71 26.72 -1.71
N PRO A 37 -24.67 27.90 -2.37
CA PRO A 37 -23.48 28.74 -2.46
C PRO A 37 -22.96 29.26 -1.09
N TYR A 38 -23.67 29.02 0.02
CA TYR A 38 -23.31 29.47 1.36
C TYR A 38 -22.59 28.43 2.25
N GLU A 39 -22.09 27.29 1.74
CA GLU A 39 -21.37 26.28 2.55
C GLU A 39 -20.28 26.85 3.47
N PRO A 40 -20.40 26.90 4.81
CA PRO A 40 -19.37 27.47 5.67
C PRO A 40 -18.18 26.53 5.87
N SER A 41 -16.97 27.10 5.85
CA SER A 41 -15.78 26.51 6.45
C SER A 41 -15.83 26.84 7.94
N THR A 42 -15.66 25.86 8.83
CA THR A 42 -15.77 26.04 10.29
C THR A 42 -14.48 26.60 10.92
N SER A 43 -13.64 27.31 10.15
CA SER A 43 -12.44 27.94 10.68
C SER A 43 -12.73 29.17 11.52
N SER A 44 -12.45 29.06 12.81
CA SER A 44 -12.22 30.22 13.65
C SER A 44 -10.72 30.53 13.72
N GLY A 45 -10.36 31.73 13.24
CA GLY A 45 -9.06 32.33 13.50
C GLY A 45 -9.07 32.95 14.90
N HIS A 46 -8.30 32.38 15.83
CA HIS A 46 -7.88 33.03 17.06
C HIS A 46 -6.41 32.71 17.33
N ARG A 47 -5.53 33.70 17.14
CA ARG A 47 -4.19 33.70 17.70
C ARG A 47 -4.31 34.06 19.19
N ARG A 48 -3.97 33.13 20.09
CA ARG A 48 -3.61 33.46 21.47
C ARG A 48 -2.37 32.69 21.93
N SER A 49 -1.63 33.40 22.78
CA SER A 49 -0.30 33.18 23.35
C SER A 49 -0.14 31.86 24.10
N LYS A 50 1.06 31.25 23.97
CA LYS A 50 1.51 30.10 24.76
C LYS A 50 1.47 30.43 26.27
N PRO A 51 0.99 29.50 27.10
CA PRO A 51 1.45 29.41 28.48
C PRO A 51 1.96 27.99 28.75
N TYR A 52 3.29 27.80 28.82
CA TYR A 52 3.95 26.73 29.58
C TYR A 52 5.47 26.94 29.45
N GLU A 53 6.00 27.94 30.14
CA GLU A 53 7.40 27.97 30.53
C GLU A 53 7.57 27.07 31.76
N LYS A 54 8.23 25.92 31.56
CA LYS A 54 8.73 25.12 32.66
C LYS A 54 10.00 25.78 33.17
N LYS A 55 9.89 26.47 34.31
CA LYS A 55 11.00 26.88 35.17
C LYS A 55 11.93 25.68 35.40
N ARG A 56 13.20 25.82 34.99
CA ARG A 56 14.32 25.03 35.52
C ARG A 56 15.14 25.96 36.39
N SER A 57 15.21 25.60 37.67
CA SER A 57 16.10 26.15 38.68
C SER A 57 17.54 25.77 38.36
N GLU A 58 18.42 26.75 38.27
CA GLU A 58 19.87 26.60 38.43
C GLU A 58 20.24 26.41 39.91
N PRO A 59 21.34 25.72 40.19
CA PRO A 59 22.20 26.09 41.32
C PRO A 59 23.62 26.46 40.86
N GLU A 60 24.15 27.47 41.53
CA GLU A 60 25.46 28.09 41.35
C GLU A 60 26.65 27.21 41.76
N HIS A 61 27.75 27.42 41.02
CA HIS A 61 29.17 27.44 41.40
C HIS A 61 29.79 26.43 42.38
N TYR A 62 30.84 25.73 41.94
CA TYR A 62 32.23 25.90 42.46
C TYR A 62 33.30 25.48 41.41
N ARG A 63 34.45 26.16 41.48
CA ARG A 63 35.68 26.18 40.65
C ARG A 63 36.30 24.77 40.38
N ARG A 64 37.15 24.49 39.37
CA ARG A 64 38.47 25.08 39.01
C ARG A 64 39.06 24.29 37.80
N GLY A 65 39.90 24.90 36.94
CA GLY A 65 41.02 24.19 36.27
C GLY A 65 41.07 24.12 34.73
N SER A 66 41.43 25.26 34.12
CA SER A 66 42.13 25.49 32.84
C SER A 66 43.15 24.45 32.34
N VAL A 67 43.17 24.17 31.03
CA VAL A 67 44.38 24.14 30.17
C VAL A 67 44.01 24.59 28.73
N LYS A 68 44.77 25.54 28.17
CA LYS A 68 44.70 26.08 26.80
C LYS A 68 45.57 25.23 25.86
N HIS A 69 45.26 25.19 24.55
CA HIS A 69 46.25 25.50 23.50
C HIS A 69 45.59 25.86 22.16
N TYR A 70 46.17 26.91 21.54
CA TYR A 70 45.88 27.50 20.24
C TYR A 70 46.59 26.73 19.10
N CYS A 71 46.05 26.78 17.87
CA CYS A 71 46.81 26.55 16.64
C CYS A 71 46.73 27.80 15.75
N VAL A 72 47.87 28.13 15.14
CA VAL A 72 48.16 29.26 14.25
C VAL A 72 48.70 28.71 12.92
N ASP A 73 48.56 29.53 11.88
CA ASP A 73 48.71 29.36 10.43
C ASP A 73 50.09 28.99 9.83
N ASP A 74 49.99 28.69 8.53
CA ASP A 74 50.91 28.95 7.40
C ASP A 74 52.23 28.18 7.23
N TYR A 75 52.44 27.66 6.01
CA TYR A 75 53.47 28.09 5.05
C TYR A 75 53.35 27.34 3.71
N ALA A 76 53.71 28.03 2.62
CA ALA A 76 53.60 27.58 1.23
C ALA A 76 54.96 27.56 0.47
N VAL A 77 54.91 26.96 -0.73
CA VAL A 77 55.76 27.07 -1.97
C VAL A 77 57.19 26.45 -1.99
N PRO A 78 57.87 26.24 -3.17
CA PRO A 78 57.45 26.23 -4.60
C PRO A 78 58.13 25.22 -5.58
N SER A 79 57.70 25.27 -6.87
CA SER A 79 58.48 25.17 -8.14
C SER A 79 58.79 23.76 -8.73
N THR A 80 58.93 23.46 -10.04
CA THR A 80 58.77 24.12 -11.37
C THR A 80 59.03 23.09 -12.50
N SER A 81 58.65 23.46 -13.74
CA SER A 81 59.18 23.01 -15.06
C SER A 81 58.34 21.97 -15.85
N LYS A 82 58.24 21.98 -17.19
CA LYS A 82 58.35 22.96 -18.30
C LYS A 82 57.79 22.24 -19.56
N HIS A 83 57.37 23.05 -20.54
CA HIS A 83 56.70 22.80 -21.84
C HIS A 83 57.35 21.83 -22.88
N GLU A 84 56.47 21.07 -23.59
CA GLU A 84 56.27 20.88 -25.09
C GLU A 84 57.37 20.34 -26.05
N PRO A 85 57.09 20.02 -27.36
CA PRO A 85 55.90 19.43 -28.07
C PRO A 85 56.27 18.42 -29.23
N MET A 86 55.32 18.15 -30.15
CA MET A 86 55.39 17.54 -31.54
C MET A 86 55.22 16.00 -31.68
N GLU A 87 54.59 15.43 -32.71
CA GLU A 87 53.88 15.90 -33.93
C GLU A 87 53.00 14.78 -34.52
N ASP A 88 52.08 15.20 -35.39
CA ASP A 88 51.05 14.51 -36.20
C ASP A 88 51.48 13.30 -37.05
N ILE A 89 50.49 12.49 -37.47
CA ILE A 89 50.21 12.23 -38.90
C ILE A 89 48.72 11.89 -39.11
N SER A 90 48.21 12.54 -40.15
CA SER A 90 46.86 12.71 -40.71
C SER A 90 46.21 11.51 -41.42
N GLY A 91 44.88 11.59 -41.64
CA GLY A 91 44.17 10.74 -42.63
C GLY A 91 42.66 10.91 -42.87
N ILE A 92 42.16 12.15 -43.10
CA ILE A 92 41.09 12.58 -44.08
C ILE A 92 39.65 11.98 -43.95
N LYS A 93 38.64 12.73 -43.45
CA LYS A 93 37.63 13.65 -44.10
C LYS A 93 36.68 12.98 -45.13
N ILE A 94 35.35 13.14 -45.08
CA ILE A 94 34.52 14.27 -45.60
C ILE A 94 33.07 14.07 -45.06
N GLU A 95 32.45 14.99 -44.28
CA GLU A 95 31.65 16.20 -44.68
C GLU A 95 30.12 15.84 -44.78
N ILE A 96 29.07 16.54 -44.31
CA ILE A 96 28.63 17.96 -44.40
C ILE A 96 27.37 18.21 -43.50
N LYS A 97 27.33 19.40 -42.85
CA LYS A 97 26.21 20.33 -42.42
C LYS A 97 25.05 19.79 -41.55
N THR A 98 24.59 20.52 -40.52
CA THR A 98 23.99 21.88 -40.61
C THR A 98 24.21 22.77 -39.38
N GLU A 99 24.60 24.01 -39.68
CA GLU A 99 24.55 25.32 -38.96
C GLU A 99 23.18 25.61 -38.32
N MET A 100 22.92 26.62 -37.46
CA MET A 100 23.63 27.62 -36.63
C MET A 100 22.54 28.25 -35.74
N GLU A 101 22.79 28.41 -34.44
CA GLU A 101 22.99 29.67 -33.68
C GLU A 101 21.96 30.82 -33.84
N SER A 102 21.47 31.32 -32.71
CA SER A 102 21.82 32.69 -32.27
C SER A 102 21.27 32.99 -30.87
N GLU A 103 22.19 33.15 -29.92
CA GLU A 103 22.00 33.92 -28.69
C GLU A 103 22.22 35.40 -29.01
N VAL A 104 21.38 36.28 -28.46
CA VAL A 104 21.65 37.72 -28.36
C VAL A 104 21.38 38.15 -26.91
N LYS A 105 22.44 38.66 -26.26
CA LYS A 105 22.38 39.44 -25.02
C LYS A 105 21.87 40.86 -25.32
N ASN A 106 21.12 41.44 -24.39
CA ASN A 106 21.13 42.89 -24.18
C ASN A 106 20.83 43.24 -22.71
N GLU A 107 21.59 44.22 -22.21
CA GLU A 107 21.62 44.75 -20.85
C GLU A 107 20.51 45.79 -20.59
N GLY A 108 20.11 45.91 -19.31
CA GLY A 108 19.77 47.18 -18.64
C GLY A 108 18.49 47.94 -19.03
N ALA A 109 17.43 47.79 -18.22
CA ALA A 109 16.51 48.89 -17.90
C ALA A 109 15.68 48.55 -16.64
N GLU A 110 15.88 49.30 -15.55
CA GLU A 110 14.96 49.35 -14.41
C GLU A 110 13.61 49.92 -14.85
N SER A 111 12.55 49.13 -14.72
CA SER A 111 11.20 49.67 -14.56
C SER A 111 10.31 48.69 -13.80
N ALA A 112 9.65 49.21 -12.77
CA ALA A 112 8.72 48.49 -11.93
C ALA A 112 7.52 47.99 -12.75
N GLN A 113 7.38 46.67 -12.89
CA GLN A 113 6.15 46.06 -13.37
C GLN A 113 5.79 44.80 -12.58
N THR A 114 4.71 44.96 -11.84
CA THR A 114 3.89 43.96 -11.16
C THR A 114 3.63 42.75 -12.07
N THR A 115 4.34 41.65 -11.84
CA THR A 115 4.15 40.41 -12.61
C THR A 115 3.09 39.54 -11.94
N THR A 116 1.88 39.60 -12.48
CA THR A 116 0.79 38.67 -12.24
C THR A 116 1.22 37.27 -12.67
N GLN A 117 1.77 36.48 -11.74
CA GLN A 117 2.14 35.08 -12.01
C GLN A 117 0.88 34.26 -12.33
N THR A 118 0.65 34.04 -13.61
CA THR A 118 -0.39 33.15 -14.11
C THR A 118 0.05 31.70 -13.87
N ARG A 119 -0.55 31.08 -12.85
CA ARG A 119 -0.79 29.64 -12.66
C ARG A 119 0.01 28.68 -13.56
N SER A 120 1.18 28.22 -13.12
CA SER A 120 1.64 26.88 -13.50
C SER A 120 0.99 25.85 -12.57
N ARG A 121 -0.07 25.22 -13.08
CA ARG A 121 -0.66 24.00 -12.54
C ARG A 121 0.47 22.97 -12.32
N CYS A 122 0.42 22.19 -11.24
CA CYS A 122 1.33 21.07 -11.01
C CYS A 122 1.43 20.26 -12.31
N LYS A 123 2.56 20.33 -13.03
CA LYS A 123 2.77 19.53 -14.23
C LYS A 123 2.54 18.08 -13.81
N MET A 124 1.52 17.44 -14.36
CA MET A 124 1.37 16.00 -14.23
C MET A 124 2.59 15.44 -14.96
N GLU A 125 3.54 14.88 -14.20
CA GLU A 125 4.80 14.39 -14.77
C GLU A 125 4.49 13.35 -15.86
N SER A 126 5.29 13.38 -16.93
CA SER A 126 5.25 12.37 -17.99
C SER A 126 5.31 10.97 -17.38
N THR A 127 4.39 10.08 -17.78
CA THR A 127 4.34 8.68 -17.34
C THR A 127 5.72 8.04 -17.49
N PHE A 128 6.27 7.47 -16.40
CA PHE A 128 7.55 6.78 -16.44
C PHE A 128 7.46 5.53 -17.33
N VAL A 129 8.25 5.50 -18.40
CA VAL A 129 8.34 4.38 -19.34
C VAL A 129 9.41 3.42 -18.84
N SER A 130 9.01 2.25 -18.36
CA SER A 130 9.94 1.22 -17.86
C SER A 130 10.31 0.18 -18.91
N ARG A 131 9.55 0.09 -20.01
CA ARG A 131 9.83 -0.83 -21.10
C ARG A 131 11.04 -0.35 -21.91
N PRO A 132 12.12 -1.15 -22.02
CA PRO A 132 13.23 -0.81 -22.91
C PRO A 132 12.76 -0.77 -24.36
N SER A 133 13.27 0.18 -25.16
CA SER A 133 12.98 0.27 -26.60
C SER A 133 13.45 -0.96 -27.38
N THR A 134 14.48 -1.65 -26.87
CA THR A 134 15.00 -2.91 -27.41
C THR A 134 14.08 -4.11 -27.15
N LEU A 135 13.12 -4.01 -26.22
CA LEU A 135 12.23 -5.10 -25.84
C LEU A 135 10.99 -5.15 -26.74
N VAL A 136 11.13 -5.83 -27.88
CA VAL A 136 10.06 -6.01 -28.88
C VAL A 136 8.84 -6.72 -28.29
N SER A 137 9.05 -7.77 -27.50
CA SER A 137 7.98 -8.54 -26.86
C SER A 137 8.35 -8.86 -25.42
N LYS A 138 7.38 -8.73 -24.51
CA LYS A 138 7.49 -9.15 -23.10
C LYS A 138 6.82 -10.50 -22.81
N LYS A 139 6.47 -11.26 -23.87
CA LYS A 139 5.87 -12.58 -23.74
C LYS A 139 6.94 -13.64 -23.49
N GLY A 140 6.78 -14.39 -22.40
CA GLY A 140 7.54 -15.63 -22.17
C GLY A 140 7.06 -16.77 -23.07
N LYS A 141 7.81 -17.87 -23.05
CA LYS A 141 7.62 -19.03 -23.94
C LYS A 141 7.34 -20.32 -23.17
N SER A 142 7.81 -20.45 -21.94
CA SER A 142 7.67 -21.66 -21.12
C SER A 142 6.25 -21.90 -20.63
N GLY A 143 5.93 -23.17 -20.36
CA GLY A 143 4.64 -23.58 -19.82
C GLY A 143 3.59 -23.88 -20.89
N THR A 144 2.37 -24.13 -20.45
CA THR A 144 1.24 -24.50 -21.31
C THR A 144 0.25 -23.35 -21.43
N SER A 145 -0.27 -23.11 -22.63
CA SER A 145 -1.28 -22.07 -22.85
C SER A 145 -2.60 -22.44 -22.17
N ILE A 146 -3.16 -21.51 -21.39
CA ILE A 146 -4.45 -21.65 -20.73
C ILE A 146 -5.34 -20.45 -21.02
N MET A 147 -6.65 -20.66 -21.11
CA MET A 147 -7.61 -19.56 -21.28
C MET A 147 -8.01 -19.01 -19.92
N LEU A 148 -7.81 -17.71 -19.75
CA LEU A 148 -8.14 -16.97 -18.54
C LEU A 148 -9.23 -15.96 -18.82
N SER A 149 -9.98 -15.62 -17.78
CA SER A 149 -10.79 -14.41 -17.74
C SER A 149 -10.28 -13.49 -16.63
N SER A 150 -10.51 -12.19 -16.76
CA SER A 150 -10.18 -11.21 -15.72
C SER A 150 -11.36 -10.32 -15.40
N ASN A 151 -11.28 -9.60 -14.27
CA ASN A 151 -12.26 -8.59 -13.89
C ASN A 151 -12.18 -7.28 -14.72
N HIS A 152 -11.79 -7.40 -15.98
CA HIS A 152 -11.79 -6.31 -16.95
C HIS A 152 -13.00 -6.42 -17.88
N PHE A 153 -13.52 -5.28 -18.29
CA PHE A 153 -14.46 -5.14 -19.40
C PHE A 153 -13.78 -4.30 -20.47
N ARG A 154 -13.87 -4.73 -21.73
CA ARG A 154 -13.36 -3.92 -22.84
C ARG A 154 -14.27 -2.71 -23.04
N LEU A 155 -13.67 -1.58 -23.37
CA LEU A 155 -14.37 -0.41 -23.88
C LEU A 155 -14.11 -0.32 -25.38
N PRO A 156 -15.00 -0.83 -26.24
CA PRO A 156 -14.86 -0.68 -27.67
C PRO A 156 -14.86 0.81 -28.02
N THR A 157 -13.72 1.31 -28.48
CA THR A 157 -13.62 2.64 -29.04
C THR A 157 -14.12 2.60 -30.48
N VAL A 158 -14.99 3.54 -30.85
CA VAL A 158 -15.31 3.74 -32.28
C VAL A 158 -14.03 4.16 -33.02
N PRO A 159 -13.83 3.74 -34.29
CA PRO A 159 -12.57 3.95 -35.03
C PRO A 159 -12.07 5.40 -35.10
N ASN A 160 -12.96 6.38 -34.90
CA ASN A 160 -12.66 7.82 -34.96
C ASN A 160 -12.93 8.54 -33.64
N TRP A 161 -12.92 7.85 -32.50
CA TRP A 161 -13.13 8.51 -31.21
C TRP A 161 -11.99 9.49 -30.92
N CYS A 162 -12.33 10.76 -30.71
CA CYS A 162 -11.38 11.83 -30.44
C CYS A 162 -11.87 12.67 -29.28
N VAL A 163 -10.95 13.15 -28.44
CA VAL A 163 -11.26 14.21 -27.47
C VAL A 163 -10.63 15.51 -27.96
N TYR A 164 -11.43 16.56 -27.98
CA TYR A 164 -10.99 17.91 -28.27
C TYR A 164 -10.86 18.70 -26.98
N GLN A 165 -9.76 19.44 -26.88
CA GLN A 165 -9.47 20.33 -25.77
C GLN A 165 -9.77 21.76 -26.18
N TYR A 166 -10.45 22.49 -25.30
CA TYR A 166 -10.81 23.90 -25.46
C TYR A 166 -10.41 24.71 -24.24
N ARG A 167 -10.07 25.98 -24.46
CA ARG A 167 -9.89 26.98 -23.41
C ARG A 167 -11.17 27.80 -23.28
N VAL A 168 -11.61 28.04 -22.05
CA VAL A 168 -12.86 28.77 -21.76
C VAL A 168 -12.55 30.01 -20.93
N ASP A 169 -12.77 31.16 -21.54
CA ASP A 169 -12.63 32.48 -20.92
C ASP A 169 -14.01 33.08 -20.63
N PHE A 170 -14.09 33.94 -19.61
CA PHE A 170 -15.33 34.54 -19.12
C PHE A 170 -15.16 36.06 -19.04
N GLU A 171 -16.17 36.79 -19.49
CA GLU A 171 -16.25 38.26 -19.41
C GLU A 171 -17.59 38.62 -18.72
N PRO A 172 -17.58 39.32 -17.57
CA PRO A 172 -16.42 39.72 -16.78
C PRO A 172 -15.66 38.52 -16.19
N GLU A 173 -14.39 38.72 -15.86
CA GLU A 173 -13.54 37.64 -15.34
C GLU A 173 -14.06 37.12 -14.00
N GLU A 174 -14.24 35.79 -13.90
CA GLU A 174 -14.68 35.13 -12.68
C GLU A 174 -13.62 34.14 -12.21
N SER A 175 -13.17 34.31 -10.97
CA SER A 175 -12.12 33.47 -10.38
C SER A 175 -12.69 32.20 -9.74
N ARG A 176 -13.97 32.22 -9.33
CA ARG A 176 -14.62 31.11 -8.60
C ARG A 176 -15.05 30.00 -9.57
N THR A 177 -14.34 28.86 -9.50
CA THR A 177 -14.58 27.69 -10.35
C THR A 177 -16.02 27.18 -10.34
N PHE A 178 -16.69 27.14 -9.18
CA PHE A 178 -18.08 26.68 -9.08
C PHE A 178 -19.04 27.56 -9.90
N ILE A 179 -18.86 28.88 -9.84
CA ILE A 179 -19.69 29.83 -10.61
C ILE A 179 -19.40 29.68 -12.10
N ARG A 180 -18.13 29.56 -12.50
CA ARG A 180 -17.76 29.29 -13.91
C ARG A 180 -18.47 28.05 -14.46
N LYS A 181 -18.49 26.96 -13.69
CA LYS A 181 -19.20 25.72 -14.05
C LYS A 181 -20.71 25.96 -14.15
N GLY A 182 -21.30 26.70 -13.21
CA GLY A 182 -22.72 27.07 -13.24
C GLY A 182 -23.11 27.90 -14.46
N MET A 183 -22.29 28.90 -14.80
CA MET A 183 -22.49 29.77 -15.98
C MET A 183 -22.42 28.95 -17.28
N LEU A 184 -21.41 28.08 -17.43
CA LEU A 184 -21.29 27.23 -18.62
C LEU A 184 -22.41 26.19 -18.72
N LYS A 185 -22.93 25.70 -17.59
CA LYS A 185 -24.04 24.73 -17.55
C LYS A 185 -25.33 25.26 -18.18
N LEU A 186 -25.54 26.58 -18.18
CA LEU A 186 -26.68 27.22 -18.86
C LEU A 186 -26.65 27.04 -20.39
N HIS A 187 -25.49 26.72 -20.96
CA HIS A 187 -25.28 26.54 -22.39
C HIS A 187 -25.04 25.08 -22.78
N LYS A 188 -25.43 24.12 -21.93
CA LYS A 188 -25.20 22.68 -22.18
C LYS A 188 -25.76 22.23 -23.53
N ASP A 189 -26.90 22.75 -23.95
CA ASP A 189 -27.53 22.36 -25.22
C ASP A 189 -26.76 22.85 -26.45
N LYS A 190 -26.03 23.97 -26.34
CA LYS A 190 -25.20 24.52 -27.43
C LYS A 190 -23.81 23.90 -27.50
N VAL A 191 -23.24 23.56 -26.34
CA VAL A 191 -21.89 23.00 -26.22
C VAL A 191 -21.91 21.46 -26.32
N GLY A 192 -23.04 20.84 -26.02
CA GLY A 192 -23.18 19.39 -25.96
C GLY A 192 -22.55 18.78 -24.69
N PRO A 193 -22.26 17.47 -24.70
CA PRO A 193 -21.58 16.80 -23.60
C PRO A 193 -20.13 17.27 -23.43
N TYR A 194 -19.75 17.59 -22.19
CA TYR A 194 -18.41 18.08 -21.88
C TYR A 194 -17.96 17.72 -20.46
N ILE A 195 -16.65 17.76 -20.25
CA ILE A 195 -16.00 17.84 -18.93
C ILE A 195 -15.35 19.20 -18.82
N PHE A 196 -15.65 19.94 -17.76
CA PHE A 196 -15.12 21.28 -17.53
C PHE A 196 -14.54 21.40 -16.13
N ASP A 197 -13.28 21.85 -16.05
CA ASP A 197 -12.57 22.01 -14.78
C ASP A 197 -12.62 23.44 -14.22
N GLY A 198 -13.17 24.39 -14.99
CA GLY A 198 -13.17 25.82 -14.68
C GLY A 198 -12.38 26.66 -15.67
N THR A 199 -11.47 26.08 -16.46
CA THR A 199 -10.69 26.82 -17.46
C THR A 199 -10.55 26.02 -18.75
N ILE A 200 -10.35 24.71 -18.64
CA ILE A 200 -10.23 23.80 -19.79
C ILE A 200 -11.52 22.98 -19.90
N LEU A 201 -12.02 22.89 -21.12
CA LEU A 201 -13.16 22.06 -21.49
C LEU A 201 -12.69 20.92 -22.41
N PHE A 202 -13.19 19.72 -22.15
CA PHE A 202 -13.02 18.56 -23.01
C PHE A 202 -14.36 18.13 -23.58
N SER A 203 -14.42 17.83 -24.87
CA SER A 203 -15.60 17.27 -25.53
C SER A 203 -15.21 16.19 -26.52
N SER A 204 -16.07 15.18 -26.67
CA SER A 204 -15.98 14.16 -27.72
C SER A 204 -16.40 14.68 -29.10
N THR A 205 -17.14 15.79 -29.14
CA THR A 205 -17.64 16.41 -30.37
C THR A 205 -16.79 17.63 -30.72
N ARG A 206 -16.45 17.78 -32.00
CA ARG A 206 -15.75 18.98 -32.46
C ARG A 206 -16.71 20.17 -32.48
N LEU A 207 -16.38 21.19 -31.71
CA LEU A 207 -16.99 22.50 -31.71
C LEU A 207 -16.24 23.41 -32.71
N PRO A 208 -16.88 24.46 -33.24
CA PRO A 208 -16.20 25.55 -33.92
C PRO A 208 -14.95 26.05 -33.17
N ASP A 209 -13.95 26.49 -33.92
CA ASP A 209 -12.65 26.90 -33.37
C ASP A 209 -12.77 28.08 -32.38
N LYS A 210 -13.82 28.89 -32.54
CA LYS A 210 -14.24 29.92 -31.58
C LYS A 210 -15.76 29.92 -31.45
N ILE A 211 -16.27 29.80 -30.23
CA ILE A 211 -17.68 30.01 -29.90
C ILE A 211 -17.79 31.13 -28.87
N GLU A 212 -18.72 32.05 -29.10
CA GLU A 212 -19.11 33.06 -28.14
C GLU A 212 -20.55 32.79 -27.65
N LEU A 213 -20.73 32.71 -26.34
CA LEU A 213 -22.01 32.46 -25.69
C LEU A 213 -22.31 33.60 -24.73
N THR A 214 -23.48 34.22 -24.87
CA THR A 214 -23.93 35.29 -23.98
C THR A 214 -25.14 34.84 -23.19
N SER A 215 -25.19 35.19 -21.91
CA SER A 215 -26.32 34.94 -21.02
C SER A 215 -26.30 35.89 -19.83
N VAL A 216 -27.29 35.78 -18.95
CA VAL A 216 -27.45 36.62 -17.77
C VAL A 216 -27.34 35.75 -16.53
N ARG A 217 -26.52 36.18 -15.57
CA ARG A 217 -26.29 35.43 -14.32
C ARG A 217 -27.52 35.58 -13.42
N LYS A 218 -28.09 34.44 -13.00
CA LYS A 218 -29.34 34.42 -12.22
C LYS A 218 -29.27 35.07 -10.84
N SER A 219 -28.08 35.25 -10.27
CA SER A 219 -27.90 35.78 -8.91
C SER A 219 -27.93 37.31 -8.84
N ASP A 220 -27.40 37.99 -9.85
CA ASP A 220 -27.17 39.45 -9.84
C ASP A 220 -27.64 40.13 -11.14
N ASN A 221 -28.28 39.38 -12.04
CA ASN A 221 -28.72 39.81 -13.37
C ASN A 221 -27.60 40.47 -14.22
N THR A 222 -26.33 40.17 -13.93
CA THR A 222 -25.23 40.68 -14.75
C THR A 222 -25.13 39.91 -16.06
N PRO A 223 -25.04 40.60 -17.22
CA PRO A 223 -24.74 39.94 -18.48
C PRO A 223 -23.31 39.40 -18.42
N PHE A 224 -23.13 38.16 -18.88
CA PHE A 224 -21.82 37.56 -19.03
C PHE A 224 -21.67 36.94 -20.40
N LYS A 225 -20.43 36.90 -20.88
CA LYS A 225 -19.99 36.28 -22.11
C LYS A 225 -18.99 35.18 -21.78
N ILE A 226 -19.16 34.03 -22.42
CA ILE A 226 -18.23 32.90 -22.37
C ILE A 226 -17.64 32.74 -23.76
N ILE A 227 -16.32 32.67 -23.85
CA ILE A 227 -15.61 32.46 -25.10
C ILE A 227 -14.86 31.13 -25.01
N ILE A 228 -15.16 30.23 -25.95
CA ILE A 228 -14.57 28.89 -26.03
C ILE A 228 -13.66 28.85 -27.25
N TYR A 229 -12.36 28.63 -27.03
CA TYR A 229 -11.33 28.51 -28.07
C TYR A 229 -10.86 27.07 -28.21
N LEU A 230 -10.78 26.55 -29.42
CA LEU A 230 -10.15 25.25 -29.67
C LEU A 230 -8.64 25.35 -29.40
N VAL A 231 -8.15 24.47 -28.54
CA VAL A 231 -6.71 24.30 -28.30
C VAL A 231 -6.15 23.24 -29.22
N GLY A 232 -6.86 22.13 -29.40
CA GLY A 232 -6.47 21.06 -30.30
C GLY A 232 -7.11 19.72 -29.99
N ARG A 233 -6.69 18.69 -30.73
CA ARG A 233 -7.06 17.29 -30.48
C ARG A 233 -6.10 16.68 -29.45
N MET A 234 -6.66 15.95 -28.49
CA MET A 234 -5.90 15.14 -27.55
C MET A 234 -5.44 13.86 -28.23
N MET A 235 -4.14 13.57 -28.11
CA MET A 235 -3.56 12.33 -28.61
C MET A 235 -3.66 11.24 -27.53
N PRO A 236 -3.82 9.94 -27.89
CA PRO A 236 -3.88 8.85 -26.93
C PRO A 236 -2.66 8.77 -25.98
N GLU A 237 -1.51 9.29 -26.42
CA GLU A 237 -0.26 9.35 -25.65
C GLU A 237 -0.30 10.43 -24.56
N ASP A 238 -1.26 11.36 -24.60
CA ASP A 238 -1.41 12.40 -23.59
C ASP A 238 -1.82 11.79 -22.23
N PRO A 239 -1.09 12.07 -21.13
CA PRO A 239 -1.46 11.61 -19.79
C PRO A 239 -2.90 11.97 -19.36
N HIS A 240 -3.44 13.09 -19.86
CA HIS A 240 -4.80 13.53 -19.57
C HIS A 240 -5.87 12.70 -20.29
N TYR A 241 -5.52 12.01 -21.37
CA TYR A 241 -6.45 11.23 -22.20
C TYR A 241 -7.17 10.15 -21.38
N ILE A 242 -6.42 9.31 -20.67
CA ILE A 242 -6.98 8.26 -19.80
C ILE A 242 -7.67 8.83 -18.56
N THR A 243 -7.27 10.03 -18.11
CA THR A 243 -7.90 10.69 -16.97
C THR A 243 -9.36 11.04 -17.27
N ILE A 244 -9.67 11.44 -18.51
CA ILE A 244 -11.04 11.74 -18.96
C ILE A 244 -11.96 10.53 -18.82
N PHE A 245 -11.54 9.34 -19.27
CA PHE A 245 -12.32 8.12 -19.11
C PHE A 245 -12.67 7.83 -17.65
N ASN A 246 -11.69 8.02 -16.75
CA ASN A 246 -11.92 7.82 -15.31
C ASN A 246 -12.90 8.85 -14.73
N ILE A 247 -12.88 10.10 -15.21
CA ILE A 247 -13.87 11.13 -14.80
C ILE A 247 -15.28 10.72 -15.28
N ILE A 248 -15.42 10.28 -16.52
CA ILE A 248 -16.70 9.79 -17.06
C ILE A 248 -17.20 8.62 -16.20
N MET A 249 -16.35 7.64 -15.92
CA MET A 249 -16.71 6.47 -15.12
C MET A 249 -17.17 6.85 -13.70
N ARG A 250 -16.53 7.81 -13.05
CA ARG A 250 -16.96 8.31 -11.73
C ARG A 250 -18.36 8.89 -11.76
N LYS A 251 -18.67 9.69 -12.78
CA LYS A 251 -20.03 10.22 -12.99
C LYS A 251 -21.05 9.11 -13.20
N GLN A 252 -20.70 8.01 -13.87
CA GLN A 252 -21.59 6.85 -13.97
C GLN A 252 -21.88 6.20 -12.62
N LEU A 253 -20.88 6.07 -11.75
CA LEU A 253 -21.07 5.50 -10.41
C LEU A 253 -21.99 6.40 -9.55
N GLU A 254 -21.92 7.71 -9.72
CA GLU A 254 -22.85 8.66 -9.10
C GLU A 254 -24.27 8.52 -9.65
N HIS A 255 -24.43 8.29 -10.95
CA HIS A 255 -25.74 7.99 -11.55
C HIS A 255 -26.36 6.68 -11.04
N LEU A 256 -25.54 5.74 -10.58
CA LEU A 256 -26.01 4.55 -9.86
C LEU A 256 -26.43 4.85 -8.42
N ASN A 257 -26.38 6.09 -7.93
CA ASN A 257 -26.64 6.47 -6.53
C ASN A 257 -25.69 5.77 -5.53
N LEU A 258 -24.44 5.50 -5.94
CA LEU A 258 -23.41 5.02 -5.02
C LEU A 258 -22.79 6.19 -4.26
N GLN A 259 -22.48 5.96 -2.99
CA GLN A 259 -21.88 6.97 -2.11
C GLN A 259 -20.35 6.91 -2.17
N LEU A 260 -19.72 8.05 -2.38
CA LEU A 260 -18.27 8.18 -2.34
C LEU A 260 -17.79 8.18 -0.88
N VAL A 261 -17.03 7.15 -0.49
CA VAL A 261 -16.42 7.07 0.85
C VAL A 261 -14.90 7.01 0.69
N GLY A 262 -14.24 8.15 0.93
CA GLY A 262 -12.82 8.31 0.68
C GLY A 262 -12.53 8.48 -0.82
N ARG A 263 -12.11 7.41 -1.51
CA ARG A 263 -11.82 7.43 -2.95
C ARG A 263 -12.68 6.47 -3.78
N ASP A 264 -13.44 5.64 -3.10
CA ASP A 264 -14.17 4.52 -3.70
C ASP A 264 -15.68 4.68 -3.48
N TYR A 265 -16.48 4.05 -4.33
CA TYR A 265 -17.93 4.17 -4.33
C TYR A 265 -18.58 2.93 -3.70
N TYR A 266 -19.50 3.15 -2.77
CA TYR A 266 -20.16 2.12 -1.99
C TYR A 266 -21.69 2.26 -2.02
N ASP A 267 -22.38 1.13 -1.97
CA ASP A 267 -23.83 1.06 -1.94
C ASP A 267 -24.31 0.98 -0.49
N ALA A 268 -24.67 2.13 0.08
CA ALA A 268 -25.18 2.22 1.45
C ALA A 268 -26.58 1.61 1.61
N HIS A 269 -27.36 1.54 0.53
CA HIS A 269 -28.70 0.95 0.53
C HIS A 269 -28.63 -0.57 0.66
N ASN A 270 -27.64 -1.19 0.01
CA ASN A 270 -27.42 -2.64 0.07
C ASN A 270 -26.39 -3.06 1.14
N LYS A 271 -26.40 -2.39 2.30
CA LYS A 271 -25.49 -2.70 3.40
C LYS A 271 -25.81 -4.05 4.05
N LEU A 272 -24.76 -4.79 4.43
CA LEU A 272 -24.87 -6.05 5.15
C LEU A 272 -24.58 -5.81 6.63
N SER A 273 -25.51 -6.13 7.51
CA SER A 273 -25.37 -5.93 8.96
C SER A 273 -24.82 -7.18 9.65
N VAL A 274 -23.76 -7.02 10.43
CA VAL A 274 -23.19 -8.04 11.31
C VAL A 274 -23.55 -7.66 12.75
N HIS A 275 -24.83 -7.86 13.10
CA HIS A 275 -25.43 -7.38 14.34
C HIS A 275 -24.69 -7.83 15.62
N GLN A 276 -24.18 -9.07 15.62
CA GLN A 276 -23.44 -9.65 16.75
C GLN A 276 -22.22 -8.82 17.18
N PHE A 277 -21.64 -8.05 16.26
CA PHE A 277 -20.44 -7.24 16.50
C PHE A 277 -20.66 -5.76 16.23
N ARG A 278 -21.92 -5.31 16.06
CA ARG A 278 -22.27 -3.90 15.79
C ARG A 278 -21.52 -3.32 14.60
N LEU A 279 -21.41 -4.10 13.52
CA LEU A 279 -20.75 -3.70 12.28
C LEU A 279 -21.72 -3.71 11.10
N GLU A 280 -21.47 -2.83 10.15
CA GLU A 280 -22.09 -2.82 8.83
C GLU A 280 -21.00 -2.94 7.77
N LEU A 281 -21.28 -3.69 6.72
CA LEU A 281 -20.43 -3.85 5.55
C LEU A 281 -21.14 -3.24 4.35
N TRP A 282 -20.57 -2.18 3.81
CA TRP A 282 -21.10 -1.55 2.61
C TRP A 282 -20.39 -2.15 1.39
N PRO A 283 -21.08 -2.89 0.52
CA PRO A 283 -20.49 -3.37 -0.72
C PRO A 283 -20.19 -2.19 -1.63
N GLY A 284 -19.12 -2.27 -2.40
CA GLY A 284 -18.72 -1.20 -3.31
C GLY A 284 -17.86 -1.69 -4.44
N TYR A 285 -17.46 -0.74 -5.27
CA TYR A 285 -16.69 -0.98 -6.48
C TYR A 285 -15.49 -0.03 -6.54
N ILE A 286 -14.33 -0.60 -6.83
CA ILE A 286 -13.16 0.15 -7.25
C ILE A 286 -13.08 0.01 -8.77
N THR A 287 -13.11 1.13 -9.48
CA THR A 287 -13.01 1.15 -10.94
C THR A 287 -11.77 1.90 -11.38
N SER A 288 -11.15 1.41 -12.44
CA SER A 288 -10.08 2.13 -13.12
C SER A 288 -10.09 1.80 -14.61
N ILE A 289 -10.12 2.82 -15.44
CA ILE A 289 -9.94 2.69 -16.88
C ILE A 289 -8.50 3.02 -17.22
N ARG A 290 -7.85 2.14 -17.98
CA ARG A 290 -6.46 2.31 -18.42
C ARG A 290 -6.28 1.84 -19.86
N GLN A 291 -5.25 2.38 -20.51
CA GLN A 291 -4.71 1.79 -21.72
C GLN A 291 -3.95 0.52 -21.35
N HIS A 292 -4.22 -0.57 -22.05
CA HIS A 292 -3.46 -1.80 -21.98
C HIS A 292 -2.82 -2.11 -23.35
N GLU A 293 -2.25 -3.30 -23.54
CA GLU A 293 -1.42 -3.62 -24.71
C GLU A 293 -2.04 -3.25 -26.05
N ARG A 294 -3.36 -3.38 -26.19
CA ARG A 294 -4.09 -3.11 -27.43
C ARG A 294 -5.37 -2.30 -27.21
N ASP A 295 -6.03 -2.52 -26.09
CA ASP A 295 -7.37 -2.01 -25.82
C ASP A 295 -7.40 -1.10 -24.58
N ILE A 296 -8.40 -0.22 -24.54
CA ILE A 296 -8.79 0.48 -23.32
C ILE A 296 -9.72 -0.46 -22.54
N LEU A 297 -9.33 -0.76 -21.29
CA LEU A 297 -10.07 -1.69 -20.44
C LEU A 297 -10.52 -0.98 -19.16
N LEU A 298 -11.74 -1.29 -18.73
CA LEU A 298 -12.26 -0.98 -17.40
C LEU A 298 -11.98 -2.15 -16.47
N ASN A 299 -11.06 -1.97 -15.53
CA ASN A 299 -10.97 -2.85 -14.37
C ASN A 299 -12.06 -2.48 -13.36
N ALA A 300 -12.85 -3.46 -12.92
CA ALA A 300 -13.81 -3.30 -11.84
C ALA A 300 -13.55 -4.35 -10.75
N GLU A 301 -13.33 -3.93 -9.51
CA GLU A 301 -13.10 -4.82 -8.38
C GLU A 301 -14.12 -4.58 -7.27
N ILE A 302 -14.61 -5.67 -6.69
CA ILE A 302 -15.57 -5.63 -5.58
C ILE A 302 -14.83 -5.41 -4.28
N THR A 303 -15.25 -4.38 -3.55
CA THR A 303 -14.70 -4.00 -2.24
C THR A 303 -15.81 -3.94 -1.20
N HIS A 304 -15.43 -3.94 0.07
CA HIS A 304 -16.36 -3.73 1.18
C HIS A 304 -15.78 -2.69 2.14
N LYS A 305 -16.58 -1.70 2.52
CA LYS A 305 -16.24 -0.77 3.60
C LYS A 305 -16.80 -1.31 4.90
N VAL A 306 -15.93 -1.47 5.91
CA VAL A 306 -16.36 -1.77 7.27
C VAL A 306 -16.73 -0.49 7.99
N MET A 307 -17.97 -0.42 8.44
CA MET A 307 -18.56 0.71 9.17
C MET A 307 -18.94 0.23 10.57
N ARG A 308 -18.47 0.89 11.63
CA ARG A 308 -18.89 0.56 13.00
C ARG A 308 -20.21 1.23 13.29
N GLN A 309 -21.15 0.54 13.94
CA GLN A 309 -22.42 1.15 14.36
C GLN A 309 -22.23 2.07 15.57
N GLU A 310 -21.17 1.84 16.36
CA GLU A 310 -20.81 2.69 17.48
C GLU A 310 -20.30 4.05 16.99
N THR A 311 -20.89 5.11 17.55
CA THR A 311 -20.44 6.49 17.35
C THR A 311 -19.23 6.78 18.25
N LEU A 312 -18.48 7.83 17.95
CA LEU A 312 -17.35 8.23 18.78
C LEU A 312 -17.80 8.64 20.20
N TYR A 313 -19.05 9.08 20.36
CA TYR A 313 -19.65 9.30 21.67
C TYR A 313 -19.76 8.01 22.51
N HIS A 314 -20.11 6.87 21.90
CA HIS A 314 -20.13 5.59 22.61
C HIS A 314 -18.72 5.20 23.09
N ILE A 315 -17.71 5.40 22.24
CA ILE A 315 -16.30 5.15 22.59
C ILE A 315 -15.87 6.05 23.75
N LEU A 316 -16.27 7.33 23.74
CA LEU A 316 -16.01 8.27 24.85
C LEU A 316 -16.64 7.78 26.16
N MET A 317 -17.90 7.35 26.13
CA MET A 317 -18.60 6.82 27.30
C MET A 317 -17.94 5.54 27.85
N ASP A 318 -17.44 4.67 26.97
CA ASP A 318 -16.71 3.47 27.38
C ASP A 318 -15.37 3.82 28.04
N CYS A 319 -14.63 4.82 27.53
CA CYS A 319 -13.41 5.32 28.17
C CYS A 319 -13.73 5.88 29.57
N TYR A 320 -14.83 6.63 29.69
CA TYR A 320 -15.30 7.20 30.96
C TYR A 320 -15.58 6.12 32.01
N ARG A 321 -16.12 4.96 31.60
CA ARG A 321 -16.42 3.83 32.50
C ARG A 321 -15.18 3.04 32.92
N ARG A 322 -14.12 3.03 32.10
CA ARG A 322 -12.93 2.17 32.33
C ARG A 322 -11.84 2.83 33.14
N SER A 323 -11.68 4.15 33.03
CA SER A 323 -10.49 4.84 33.54
C SER A 323 -10.81 6.25 33.99
N ASN A 324 -10.21 6.66 35.13
CA ASN A 324 -10.23 8.06 35.57
C ASN A 324 -9.47 8.98 34.60
N ASN A 325 -8.55 8.44 33.79
CA ASN A 325 -7.81 9.17 32.76
C ASN A 325 -8.47 9.06 31.37
N TYR A 326 -9.81 9.05 31.32
CA TYR A 326 -10.59 8.85 30.10
C TYR A 326 -10.21 9.79 28.95
N ARG A 327 -9.80 11.05 29.23
CA ARG A 327 -9.40 12.02 28.20
C ARG A 327 -8.23 11.51 27.36
N THR A 328 -7.19 11.01 28.02
CA THR A 328 -5.98 10.50 27.35
C THR A 328 -6.28 9.20 26.59
N GLU A 329 -7.07 8.31 27.19
CA GLU A 329 -7.48 7.05 26.55
C GLU A 329 -8.34 7.30 25.30
N PHE A 330 -9.26 8.26 25.38
CA PHE A 330 -10.08 8.66 24.24
C PHE A 330 -9.22 9.25 23.11
N CYS A 331 -8.35 10.21 23.41
CA CYS A 331 -7.41 10.78 22.43
C CYS A 331 -6.57 9.69 21.75
N ASN A 332 -5.98 8.76 22.51
CA ASN A 332 -5.19 7.66 21.97
C ASN A 332 -6.01 6.72 21.07
N SER A 333 -7.32 6.61 21.32
CA SER A 333 -8.22 5.74 20.56
C SER A 333 -8.76 6.38 19.27
N VAL A 334 -8.95 7.71 19.26
CA VAL A 334 -9.62 8.41 18.14
C VAL A 334 -8.68 9.23 17.26
N ILE A 335 -7.56 9.73 17.78
CA ILE A 335 -6.65 10.54 16.96
C ILE A 335 -6.05 9.69 15.85
N GLY A 336 -6.13 10.19 14.62
CA GLY A 336 -5.63 9.56 13.41
C GLY A 336 -6.63 8.63 12.71
N ILE A 337 -7.77 8.29 13.31
CA ILE A 337 -8.78 7.44 12.67
C ILE A 337 -9.59 8.23 11.62
N MET A 338 -10.10 7.51 10.62
CA MET A 338 -11.07 8.05 9.67
C MET A 338 -12.49 7.84 10.22
N VAL A 339 -13.27 8.91 10.29
CA VAL A 339 -14.68 8.88 10.69
C VAL A 339 -15.58 9.22 9.51
N LEU A 340 -16.81 8.72 9.53
CA LEU A 340 -17.89 9.09 8.61
C LEU A 340 -18.93 9.89 9.39
N THR A 341 -19.44 10.95 8.78
CA THR A 341 -20.59 11.71 9.27
C THR A 341 -21.85 11.31 8.50
N ASP A 342 -22.81 10.67 9.18
CA ASP A 342 -23.98 10.03 8.53
C ASP A 342 -24.92 11.03 7.84
N TYR A 343 -24.91 12.29 8.26
CA TYR A 343 -25.80 13.34 7.73
C TYR A 343 -25.39 13.86 6.35
N ASN A 344 -24.16 13.60 5.90
CA ASN A 344 -23.65 14.04 4.60
C ASN A 344 -22.71 13.02 3.92
N ASN A 345 -22.42 11.88 4.55
CA ASN A 345 -21.49 10.85 4.10
C ASN A 345 -20.05 11.34 3.83
N HIS A 346 -19.64 12.46 4.44
CA HIS A 346 -18.26 12.90 4.36
C HIS A 346 -17.37 12.11 5.32
N THR A 347 -16.11 11.92 4.92
CA THR A 347 -15.10 11.30 5.77
C THR A 347 -14.06 12.30 6.22
N TYR A 348 -13.70 12.24 7.50
CA TYR A 348 -12.72 13.14 8.11
C TYR A 348 -11.66 12.32 8.85
N ARG A 349 -10.42 12.79 8.82
CA ARG A 349 -9.35 12.25 9.66
C ARG A 349 -9.30 13.06 10.95
N ILE A 350 -9.50 12.43 12.09
CA ILE A 350 -9.40 13.13 13.36
C ILE A 350 -7.93 13.45 13.63
N GLU A 351 -7.63 14.71 13.89
CA GLU A 351 -6.27 15.17 14.20
C GLU A 351 -6.12 15.46 15.69
N ASP A 352 -7.18 15.94 16.33
CA ASP A 352 -7.18 16.26 17.76
C ASP A 352 -8.59 16.17 18.36
N VAL A 353 -8.68 16.30 19.68
CA VAL A 353 -9.95 16.39 20.43
C VAL A 353 -9.87 17.61 21.34
N ASP A 354 -10.82 18.53 21.16
CA ASP A 354 -10.97 19.72 22.00
C ASP A 354 -12.00 19.44 23.10
N PHE A 355 -11.55 19.48 24.36
CA PHE A 355 -12.39 19.27 25.53
C PHE A 355 -12.99 20.55 26.11
N GLU A 356 -12.54 21.71 25.63
CA GLU A 356 -13.04 23.02 26.08
C GLU A 356 -14.22 23.48 25.21
N THR A 357 -14.18 23.14 23.91
CA THR A 357 -15.30 23.39 22.99
C THR A 357 -16.32 22.24 23.05
N ASN A 358 -17.61 22.58 23.02
CA ASN A 358 -18.73 21.63 23.09
C ASN A 358 -19.86 22.01 22.10
N PRO A 359 -20.89 21.16 21.89
CA PRO A 359 -22.00 21.48 20.99
C PRO A 359 -22.76 22.79 21.26
N SER A 360 -22.76 23.31 22.50
CA SER A 360 -23.37 24.60 22.83
C SER A 360 -22.48 25.79 22.48
N SER A 361 -21.19 25.57 22.21
CA SER A 361 -20.25 26.60 21.76
C SER A 361 -20.64 27.11 20.37
N THR A 362 -20.24 28.36 20.06
CA THR A 362 -20.60 29.02 18.80
C THR A 362 -19.40 29.13 17.85
N PHE A 363 -19.71 29.21 16.56
CA PHE A 363 -18.73 29.48 15.52
C PHE A 363 -19.29 30.50 14.52
N PRO A 364 -18.41 31.30 13.87
CA PRO A 364 -18.84 32.23 12.84
C PRO A 364 -19.23 31.48 11.57
N MET A 365 -20.42 31.75 11.04
CA MET A 365 -20.83 31.39 9.70
C MET A 365 -20.16 32.30 8.66
N LYS A 366 -20.25 31.92 7.38
CA LYS A 366 -19.65 32.67 6.26
C LYS A 366 -20.24 34.07 6.07
N ASP A 367 -21.46 34.28 6.51
CA ASP A 367 -22.15 35.57 6.53
C ASP A 367 -21.78 36.43 7.74
N GLY A 368 -20.89 35.94 8.62
CA GLY A 368 -20.45 36.60 9.85
C GLY A 368 -21.38 36.36 11.05
N GLN A 369 -22.51 35.68 10.88
CA GLN A 369 -23.41 35.39 12.01
C GLN A 369 -22.82 34.28 12.89
N HIS A 370 -22.97 34.41 14.21
CA HIS A 370 -22.55 33.36 15.14
C HIS A 370 -23.71 32.42 15.43
N ILE A 371 -23.48 31.13 15.25
CA ILE A 371 -24.46 30.07 15.54
C ILE A 371 -23.80 29.00 16.41
N SER A 372 -24.55 28.38 17.32
CA SER A 372 -24.06 27.22 18.06
C SER A 372 -23.97 26.00 17.15
N TYR A 373 -23.07 25.05 17.46
CA TYR A 373 -23.02 23.79 16.71
C TYR A 373 -24.36 23.05 16.79
N GLN A 374 -24.99 23.01 17.97
CA GLN A 374 -26.28 22.37 18.17
C GLN A 374 -27.39 22.98 17.31
N GLU A 375 -27.49 24.31 17.25
CA GLU A 375 -28.51 24.98 16.43
C GLU A 375 -28.21 24.82 14.93
N TYR A 376 -26.93 24.87 14.54
CA TYR A 376 -26.53 24.59 13.16
C TYR A 376 -26.98 23.20 12.68
N TYR A 377 -26.72 22.16 13.47
CA TYR A 377 -27.12 20.79 13.11
C TYR A 377 -28.65 20.62 13.09
N LYS A 378 -29.36 21.31 13.98
CA LYS A 378 -30.82 21.32 14.03
C LYS A 378 -31.44 22.02 12.82
N ILE A 379 -30.95 23.19 12.45
CA ILE A 379 -31.47 23.96 11.30
C ILE A 379 -31.12 23.25 9.98
N LYS A 380 -29.84 22.93 9.77
CA LYS A 380 -29.35 22.45 8.47
C LYS A 380 -29.68 20.99 8.19
N TYR A 381 -29.48 20.13 9.19
CA TYR A 381 -29.61 18.68 9.01
C TYR A 381 -30.85 18.11 9.72
N LYS A 382 -31.60 18.92 10.47
CA LYS A 382 -32.75 18.48 11.29
C LYS A 382 -32.36 17.42 12.32
N ILE A 383 -31.18 17.56 12.91
CA ILE A 383 -30.64 16.65 13.92
C ILE A 383 -30.56 17.35 15.27
N ASN A 384 -31.12 16.72 16.30
CA ASN A 384 -30.96 17.16 17.68
C ASN A 384 -29.79 16.44 18.33
N ILE A 385 -28.84 17.18 18.89
CA ILE A 385 -27.72 16.62 19.65
C ILE A 385 -28.18 16.32 21.07
N SER A 386 -27.95 15.09 21.53
CA SER A 386 -28.42 14.61 22.83
C SER A 386 -27.53 15.11 23.97
N SER A 387 -26.21 15.09 23.79
CA SER A 387 -25.25 15.47 24.83
C SER A 387 -24.57 16.80 24.50
N ALA A 388 -25.03 17.89 25.12
CA ALA A 388 -24.53 19.24 24.85
C ALA A 388 -23.14 19.52 25.46
N SER A 389 -22.68 18.69 26.40
CA SER A 389 -21.39 18.83 27.11
C SER A 389 -20.28 17.95 26.57
N GLN A 390 -20.55 17.16 25.52
CA GLN A 390 -19.52 16.30 24.93
C GLN A 390 -18.39 17.15 24.30
N PRO A 391 -17.13 16.67 24.29
CA PRO A 391 -16.02 17.35 23.64
C PRO A 391 -16.23 17.36 22.11
N MET A 392 -15.49 18.22 21.41
CA MET A 392 -15.53 18.32 19.95
C MET A 392 -14.30 17.67 19.32
N LEU A 393 -14.49 17.00 18.19
CA LEU A 393 -13.40 16.43 17.40
C LEU A 393 -12.86 17.48 16.44
N VAL A 394 -11.54 17.55 16.32
CA VAL A 394 -10.87 18.55 15.48
C VAL A 394 -10.22 17.87 14.28
N THR A 395 -10.48 18.42 13.11
CA THR A 395 -9.83 18.03 11.86
C THR A 395 -9.44 19.27 11.07
N ARG A 396 -8.40 19.18 10.25
CA ARG A 396 -8.03 20.27 9.34
C ARG A 396 -8.44 19.92 7.93
N THR A 397 -9.09 20.87 7.25
CA THR A 397 -9.26 20.75 5.81
C THR A 397 -7.90 20.76 5.14
N LYS A 398 -7.71 19.89 4.15
CA LYS A 398 -6.50 19.95 3.33
C LYS A 398 -6.53 21.28 2.57
N PRO A 399 -5.49 22.12 2.67
CA PRO A 399 -5.46 23.36 1.93
C PRO A 399 -5.54 23.04 0.43
N ARG A 400 -6.48 23.68 -0.27
CA ARG A 400 -6.66 23.49 -1.72
C ARG A 400 -5.44 23.96 -2.53
N MET A 401 -4.52 24.69 -1.91
CA MET A 401 -3.25 25.18 -2.47
C MET A 401 -2.09 24.79 -1.55
N ARG A 402 -0.95 24.37 -2.13
CA ARG A 402 0.28 24.06 -1.36
C ARG A 402 0.84 25.27 -0.57
N ASN A 403 0.46 26.49 -0.95
CA ASN A 403 0.93 27.74 -0.34
C ASN A 403 -0.13 28.48 0.50
N ALA A 404 -1.33 27.90 0.68
CA ALA A 404 -2.26 28.45 1.66
C ALA A 404 -1.75 28.09 3.06
N GLY A 405 -1.89 29.00 4.03
CA GLY A 405 -1.53 28.75 5.44
C GLY A 405 -2.20 27.50 6.02
N GLN A 406 -1.96 27.22 7.31
CA GLN A 406 -2.59 26.09 8.02
C GLN A 406 -4.10 26.03 7.68
N GLY A 407 -4.54 24.91 7.09
CA GLY A 407 -5.92 24.75 6.62
C GLY A 407 -6.95 24.96 7.72
N ASP A 408 -8.17 25.30 7.30
CA ASP A 408 -9.28 25.62 8.18
C ASP A 408 -9.59 24.47 9.14
N LEU A 409 -9.68 24.80 10.43
CA LEU A 409 -10.13 23.88 11.47
C LEU A 409 -11.60 23.57 11.28
N VAL A 410 -11.95 22.30 11.45
CA VAL A 410 -13.32 21.81 11.41
C VAL A 410 -13.58 21.05 12.69
N TYR A 411 -14.66 21.45 13.36
CA TYR A 411 -15.14 20.85 14.59
C TYR A 411 -16.31 19.93 14.29
N LEU A 412 -16.23 18.68 14.77
CA LEU A 412 -17.25 17.66 14.57
C LEU A 412 -17.75 17.13 15.92
N VAL A 413 -19.04 16.81 15.99
CA VAL A 413 -19.67 16.29 17.20
C VAL A 413 -19.47 14.76 17.26
N PRO A 414 -18.88 14.19 18.33
CA PRO A 414 -18.65 12.74 18.46
C PRO A 414 -19.90 11.88 18.29
N GLU A 415 -21.07 12.37 18.74
CA GLU A 415 -22.37 11.70 18.60
C GLU A 415 -22.76 11.47 17.14
N LEU A 416 -22.32 12.33 16.22
CA LEU A 416 -22.68 12.29 14.80
C LEU A 416 -21.58 11.65 13.92
N CYS A 417 -20.52 11.15 14.55
CA CYS A 417 -19.37 10.56 13.86
C CYS A 417 -19.28 9.07 14.13
N ARG A 418 -19.24 8.25 13.07
CA ARG A 418 -19.02 6.80 13.15
C ARG A 418 -17.59 6.46 12.77
N ALA A 419 -16.94 5.61 13.57
CA ALA A 419 -15.61 5.14 13.27
C ALA A 419 -15.64 4.16 12.07
N THR A 420 -14.66 4.27 11.18
CA THR A 420 -14.51 3.36 10.03
C THR A 420 -13.39 2.36 10.24
N GLY A 421 -13.46 1.21 9.57
CA GLY A 421 -12.46 0.15 9.64
C GLY A 421 -12.46 -0.62 10.97
N LEU A 422 -11.46 -1.49 11.15
CA LEU A 422 -11.31 -2.36 12.32
C LEU A 422 -10.16 -1.89 13.20
N THR A 423 -10.33 -1.96 14.53
CA THR A 423 -9.21 -1.83 15.49
C THR A 423 -8.32 -3.07 15.47
N ASP A 424 -7.14 -2.98 16.06
CA ASP A 424 -6.28 -4.16 16.21
C ASP A 424 -6.91 -5.23 17.11
N SER A 425 -7.59 -4.83 18.19
CA SER A 425 -8.35 -5.76 19.04
C SER A 425 -9.47 -6.49 18.28
N MET A 426 -10.14 -5.81 17.35
CA MET A 426 -11.14 -6.41 16.48
C MET A 426 -10.51 -7.38 15.47
N ARG A 427 -9.36 -7.06 14.91
CA ARG A 427 -8.62 -7.94 13.99
C ARG A 427 -8.11 -9.20 14.69
N GLU A 428 -7.77 -9.10 15.98
CA GLU A 428 -7.36 -10.23 16.81
C GLU A 428 -8.53 -11.12 17.24
N ASN A 429 -9.76 -10.60 17.23
CA ASN A 429 -10.95 -11.39 17.54
C ASN A 429 -11.31 -12.34 16.38
N PHE A 430 -10.98 -13.62 16.57
CA PHE A 430 -11.22 -14.66 15.58
C PHE A 430 -12.69 -14.83 15.20
N HIS A 431 -13.62 -14.72 16.16
CA HIS A 431 -15.05 -14.88 15.87
C HIS A 431 -15.58 -13.75 14.98
N LEU A 432 -15.17 -12.51 15.28
CA LEU A 432 -15.49 -11.36 14.45
C LEU A 432 -14.92 -11.51 13.03
N MET A 433 -13.61 -11.82 12.92
CA MET A 433 -12.98 -11.98 11.62
C MET A 433 -13.58 -13.14 10.82
N LYS A 434 -14.01 -14.22 11.48
CA LYS A 434 -14.73 -15.33 10.84
C LYS A 434 -16.10 -14.88 10.31
N ALA A 435 -16.87 -14.11 11.08
CA ALA A 435 -18.15 -13.57 10.65
C ALA A 435 -18.00 -12.61 9.45
N LEU A 436 -16.98 -11.75 9.48
CA LEU A 436 -16.65 -10.86 8.37
C LEU A 436 -16.18 -11.62 7.12
N ALA A 437 -15.42 -12.70 7.29
CA ALA A 437 -14.90 -13.51 6.19
C ALA A 437 -16.02 -14.14 5.35
N VAL A 438 -17.17 -14.49 5.95
CA VAL A 438 -18.33 -15.01 5.21
C VAL A 438 -18.78 -14.07 4.10
N HIS A 439 -18.70 -12.76 4.33
CA HIS A 439 -19.13 -11.74 3.36
C HIS A 439 -17.98 -11.21 2.49
N THR A 440 -16.77 -11.14 3.04
CA THR A 440 -15.61 -10.52 2.39
C THR A 440 -14.75 -11.49 1.57
N CYS A 441 -14.69 -12.78 1.96
CA CYS A 441 -13.96 -13.82 1.23
C CYS A 441 -14.82 -14.39 0.09
N ILE A 442 -15.03 -13.59 -0.95
CA ILE A 442 -15.89 -13.97 -2.09
C ILE A 442 -15.19 -15.03 -2.96
N SER A 443 -15.88 -16.13 -3.26
CA SER A 443 -15.42 -17.16 -4.20
C SER A 443 -15.32 -16.63 -5.65
N PRO A 444 -14.50 -17.23 -6.52
CA PRO A 444 -14.37 -16.82 -7.92
C PRO A 444 -15.72 -16.69 -8.67
N THR A 445 -16.57 -17.72 -8.58
CA THR A 445 -17.89 -17.75 -9.21
C THR A 445 -18.78 -16.62 -8.70
N SER A 446 -18.90 -16.46 -7.37
CA SER A 446 -19.73 -15.39 -6.78
C SER A 446 -19.18 -14.00 -7.12
N ARG A 447 -17.86 -13.86 -7.28
CA ARG A 447 -17.23 -12.61 -7.70
C ARG A 447 -17.62 -12.27 -9.13
N ILE A 448 -17.53 -13.23 -10.05
CA ILE A 448 -17.95 -13.06 -11.44
C ILE A 448 -19.43 -12.68 -11.51
N ASP A 449 -20.30 -13.36 -10.77
CA ASP A 449 -21.73 -13.04 -10.73
C ASP A 449 -21.98 -11.59 -10.28
N LYS A 450 -21.29 -11.16 -9.22
CA LYS A 450 -21.38 -9.77 -8.72
C LYS A 450 -20.84 -8.76 -9.73
N LEU A 451 -19.75 -9.07 -10.44
CA LEU A 451 -19.20 -8.21 -11.50
C LEU A 451 -20.16 -8.10 -12.69
N MET A 452 -20.77 -9.21 -13.10
CA MET A 452 -21.76 -9.23 -14.18
C MET A 452 -23.03 -8.48 -13.78
N ARG A 453 -23.50 -8.59 -12.53
CA ARG A 453 -24.60 -7.77 -12.00
C ARG A 453 -24.28 -6.28 -12.01
N PHE A 454 -23.06 -5.91 -11.61
CA PHE A 454 -22.60 -4.52 -11.70
C PHE A 454 -22.59 -4.01 -13.14
N ASN A 455 -22.04 -4.78 -14.08
CA ASN A 455 -22.04 -4.42 -15.49
C ASN A 455 -23.46 -4.29 -16.06
N ASN A 456 -24.36 -5.22 -15.70
CA ASN A 456 -25.76 -5.15 -16.10
C ASN A 456 -26.45 -3.89 -15.54
N ARG A 457 -26.19 -3.52 -14.29
CA ARG A 457 -26.72 -2.27 -13.69
C ARG A 457 -26.24 -1.04 -14.44
N LEU A 458 -24.95 -0.95 -14.79
CA LEU A 458 -24.41 0.13 -15.62
C LEU A 458 -25.10 0.21 -16.98
N ARG A 459 -25.40 -0.95 -17.59
CA ARG A 459 -26.00 -1.05 -18.92
C ARG A 459 -27.53 -0.93 -18.94
N GLN A 460 -28.18 -0.81 -17.79
CA GLN A 460 -29.64 -0.68 -17.67
C GLN A 460 -30.06 0.69 -17.13
N GLU A 461 -29.23 1.37 -16.34
CA GLU A 461 -29.54 2.68 -15.80
C GLU A 461 -29.64 3.73 -16.92
N PRO A 462 -30.81 4.37 -17.13
CA PRO A 462 -31.02 5.27 -18.27
C PRO A 462 -30.06 6.46 -18.32
N LYS A 463 -29.72 7.02 -17.15
CA LYS A 463 -28.76 8.13 -17.04
C LYS A 463 -27.36 7.71 -17.50
N VAL A 464 -26.94 6.49 -17.16
CA VAL A 464 -25.64 5.95 -17.56
C VAL A 464 -25.60 5.67 -19.05
N LEU A 465 -26.68 5.08 -19.60
CA LEU A 465 -26.81 4.83 -21.04
C LEU A 465 -26.76 6.13 -21.85
N GLN A 466 -27.42 7.19 -21.38
CA GLN A 466 -27.37 8.48 -22.03
C GLN A 466 -25.95 9.04 -22.03
N GLU A 467 -25.24 9.01 -20.90
CA GLU A 467 -23.88 9.52 -20.82
C GLU A 467 -22.90 8.70 -21.68
N PHE A 468 -23.05 7.37 -21.78
CA PHE A 468 -22.25 6.58 -22.73
C PHE A 468 -22.53 6.94 -24.19
N LYS A 469 -23.79 7.20 -24.56
CA LYS A 469 -24.15 7.68 -25.91
C LYS A 469 -23.56 9.07 -26.19
N ASP A 470 -23.70 9.99 -25.24
CA ASP A 470 -23.17 11.36 -25.30
C ASP A 470 -21.66 11.38 -25.58
N TRP A 471 -20.92 10.43 -24.98
CA TRP A 471 -19.49 10.28 -25.19
C TRP A 471 -19.13 9.30 -26.31
N ASN A 472 -20.08 8.76 -27.10
CA ASN A 472 -19.82 7.73 -28.13
C ASN A 472 -18.99 6.54 -27.62
N MET A 473 -19.29 6.10 -26.40
CA MET A 473 -18.62 5.00 -25.73
C MET A 473 -19.56 3.82 -25.58
N SER A 474 -18.99 2.62 -25.53
CA SER A 474 -19.72 1.40 -25.19
C SER A 474 -18.92 0.55 -24.22
N LEU A 475 -19.60 -0.38 -23.56
CA LEU A 475 -19.00 -1.29 -22.58
C LEU A 475 -19.39 -2.72 -22.93
N ASP A 476 -18.39 -3.59 -23.03
CA ASP A 476 -18.62 -5.00 -23.36
C ASP A 476 -19.48 -5.70 -22.30
N LYS A 477 -20.29 -6.66 -22.75
CA LYS A 477 -21.24 -7.39 -21.89
C LYS A 477 -20.53 -8.39 -20.98
N ASN A 478 -19.45 -8.99 -21.49
CA ASN A 478 -18.75 -10.09 -20.86
C ASN A 478 -17.43 -9.62 -20.25
N LEU A 479 -16.92 -10.39 -19.30
CA LEU A 479 -15.57 -10.23 -18.81
C LEU A 479 -14.55 -10.51 -19.92
N LEU A 480 -13.41 -9.85 -19.85
CA LEU A 480 -12.33 -10.01 -20.81
C LEU A 480 -11.70 -11.41 -20.69
N GLU A 481 -11.72 -12.16 -21.79
CA GLU A 481 -11.07 -13.46 -21.94
C GLU A 481 -9.80 -13.34 -22.78
N PHE A 482 -8.72 -14.02 -22.37
CA PHE A 482 -7.43 -13.97 -23.05
C PHE A 482 -6.56 -15.19 -22.71
N PRO A 483 -5.57 -15.52 -23.56
CA PRO A 483 -4.61 -16.58 -23.25
C PRO A 483 -3.59 -16.12 -22.20
N GLY A 484 -3.34 -16.97 -21.20
CA GLY A 484 -2.19 -16.91 -20.30
C GLY A 484 -1.36 -18.18 -20.40
N ARG A 485 -0.35 -18.31 -19.55
CA ARG A 485 0.51 -19.51 -19.49
C ARG A 485 0.53 -20.12 -18.11
N LEU A 486 0.58 -21.43 -18.02
CA LEU A 486 0.82 -22.18 -16.79
C LEU A 486 2.22 -22.78 -16.83
N LEU A 487 3.11 -22.27 -15.97
CA LEU A 487 4.42 -22.86 -15.80
C LEU A 487 4.33 -24.27 -15.21
N ASN A 488 5.34 -25.08 -15.51
CA ASN A 488 5.47 -26.42 -14.93
C ASN A 488 5.72 -26.32 -13.42
N SER A 489 5.28 -27.35 -12.68
CA SER A 489 5.60 -27.48 -11.25
C SER A 489 7.11 -27.59 -11.04
N GLU A 490 7.59 -26.98 -9.97
CA GLU A 490 9.01 -27.00 -9.62
C GLU A 490 9.35 -28.24 -8.79
N ARG A 491 10.59 -28.69 -8.91
CA ARG A 491 11.09 -29.82 -8.11
C ARG A 491 11.96 -29.28 -6.99
N LEU A 492 11.66 -29.69 -5.77
CA LEU A 492 12.39 -29.28 -4.57
C LEU A 492 13.45 -30.32 -4.23
N LEU A 493 14.68 -29.88 -4.08
CA LEU A 493 15.83 -30.72 -3.72
C LEU A 493 16.02 -30.72 -2.20
N PHE A 494 16.03 -31.92 -1.64
CA PHE A 494 16.31 -32.21 -0.23
C PHE A 494 17.66 -32.94 -0.08
N ALA A 495 18.01 -33.35 1.14
CA ALA A 495 19.19 -34.18 1.35
C ALA A 495 19.12 -35.50 0.56
N ASP A 496 20.28 -36.14 0.39
CA ASP A 496 20.44 -37.41 -0.33
C ASP A 496 19.94 -37.35 -1.80
N ASN A 497 20.00 -36.16 -2.42
CA ASN A 497 19.54 -35.89 -3.79
C ASN A 497 18.06 -36.28 -4.04
N ARG A 498 17.22 -36.19 -3.01
CA ARG A 498 15.78 -36.50 -3.12
C ARG A 498 15.02 -35.31 -3.67
N TYR A 499 14.16 -35.57 -4.66
CA TYR A 499 13.29 -34.58 -5.27
C TYR A 499 11.83 -34.76 -4.81
N ILE A 500 11.18 -33.67 -4.43
CA ILE A 500 9.75 -33.61 -4.18
C ILE A 500 9.10 -32.75 -5.26
N ASN A 501 8.09 -33.31 -5.95
CA ASN A 501 7.31 -32.60 -6.96
C ASN A 501 6.14 -31.88 -6.30
N ASN A 502 5.98 -30.58 -6.53
CA ASN A 502 4.92 -29.80 -5.91
C ASN A 502 3.73 -29.50 -6.85
N LEU A 503 2.94 -30.53 -7.20
CA LEU A 503 1.87 -30.40 -8.20
C LEU A 503 0.87 -29.24 -7.94
N ASN A 504 0.61 -28.92 -6.67
CA ASN A 504 -0.31 -27.84 -6.26
C ASN A 504 0.38 -26.69 -5.49
N GLY A 505 1.71 -26.64 -5.48
CA GLY A 505 2.43 -25.66 -4.66
C GLY A 505 2.37 -25.92 -3.15
N ASP A 506 2.06 -27.15 -2.71
CA ASP A 506 2.11 -27.60 -1.30
C ASP A 506 2.90 -28.91 -1.22
N TRP A 507 3.90 -28.96 -0.34
CA TRP A 507 4.74 -30.14 -0.06
C TRP A 507 4.82 -30.45 1.44
N THR A 508 3.87 -29.94 2.23
CA THR A 508 3.88 -30.04 3.70
C THR A 508 3.95 -31.49 4.19
N ARG A 509 3.17 -32.38 3.59
CA ARG A 509 3.09 -33.79 3.99
C ARG A 509 4.38 -34.55 3.65
N ASP A 510 4.92 -34.31 2.47
CA ASP A 510 6.09 -35.03 1.96
C ASP A 510 7.38 -34.55 2.66
N MET A 511 7.43 -33.27 3.04
CA MET A 511 8.51 -32.69 3.83
C MET A 511 8.64 -33.33 5.24
N GLN A 512 7.53 -33.73 5.87
CA GLN A 512 7.57 -34.31 7.23
C GLN A 512 8.35 -35.63 7.30
N LYS A 513 8.52 -36.32 6.17
CA LYS A 513 9.22 -37.62 6.08
C LYS A 513 10.59 -37.52 5.40
N THR A 514 11.03 -36.30 5.09
CA THR A 514 12.21 -36.06 4.28
C THR A 514 13.26 -35.32 5.10
N ARG A 515 14.53 -35.73 4.95
CA ARG A 515 15.66 -35.10 5.62
C ARG A 515 15.94 -33.72 5.02
N MET A 516 16.17 -32.73 5.88
CA MET A 516 16.50 -31.37 5.44
C MET A 516 17.82 -31.32 4.68
N LEU A 517 17.91 -30.48 3.66
CA LEU A 517 19.09 -30.31 2.80
C LEU A 517 20.37 -29.97 3.61
N LYS A 518 20.25 -29.05 4.58
CA LYS A 518 21.35 -28.63 5.45
C LYS A 518 20.84 -28.43 6.87
N SER A 519 21.46 -29.12 7.82
CA SER A 519 21.14 -29.00 9.25
C SER A 519 22.34 -28.54 10.06
N THR A 520 22.15 -27.56 10.94
CA THR A 520 23.14 -27.17 11.96
C THR A 520 22.82 -27.89 13.26
N ALA A 521 23.80 -28.50 13.95
CA ALA A 521 23.52 -29.16 15.23
C ALA A 521 23.18 -28.13 16.33
N LEU A 522 22.08 -28.34 17.06
CA LEU A 522 21.68 -27.54 18.20
C LEU A 522 22.09 -28.23 19.50
N ARG A 523 23.18 -27.76 20.11
CA ARG A 523 23.80 -28.44 21.26
C ARG A 523 23.49 -27.75 22.58
N ARG A 524 23.61 -26.42 22.63
CA ARG A 524 23.44 -25.64 23.86
C ARG A 524 22.30 -24.67 23.69
N TRP A 525 21.12 -25.02 24.20
CA TRP A 525 19.95 -24.15 24.10
C TRP A 525 19.15 -24.17 25.40
N ILE A 526 18.43 -23.07 25.63
CA ILE A 526 17.75 -22.81 26.90
C ILE A 526 16.27 -22.59 26.64
N VAL A 527 15.44 -23.24 27.44
CA VAL A 527 13.98 -23.10 27.40
C VAL A 527 13.53 -22.30 28.62
N LEU A 528 12.98 -21.10 28.41
CA LEU A 528 12.33 -20.30 29.44
C LEU A 528 10.84 -20.61 29.47
N VAL A 529 10.35 -21.01 30.64
CA VAL A 529 8.94 -21.39 30.86
C VAL A 529 8.52 -21.02 32.28
N THR A 530 7.24 -20.72 32.49
CA THR A 530 6.72 -20.54 33.85
C THR A 530 6.76 -21.85 34.64
N GLU A 531 6.92 -21.77 35.96
CA GLU A 531 6.93 -22.97 36.84
C GLU A 531 5.69 -23.86 36.63
N ARG A 532 4.53 -23.24 36.35
CA ARG A 532 3.25 -23.92 36.14
C ARG A 532 3.23 -24.80 34.89
N ASP A 533 4.00 -24.43 33.87
CA ASP A 533 3.97 -25.07 32.55
C ASP A 533 5.13 -26.06 32.35
N MET A 534 6.03 -26.23 33.33
CA MET A 534 7.21 -27.09 33.20
C MET A 534 6.87 -28.51 32.75
N HIS A 535 5.91 -29.16 33.41
CA HIS A 535 5.54 -30.54 33.08
C HIS A 535 5.02 -30.69 31.64
N ILE A 536 4.27 -29.70 31.16
CA ILE A 536 3.73 -29.67 29.80
C ILE A 536 4.86 -29.47 28.78
N VAL A 537 5.81 -28.59 29.08
CA VAL A 537 6.97 -28.31 28.22
C VAL A 537 7.89 -29.52 28.10
N HIS A 538 8.08 -30.32 29.15
CA HIS A 538 8.86 -31.55 29.07
C HIS A 538 8.33 -32.50 27.97
N LYS A 539 7.02 -32.77 27.97
CA LYS A 539 6.36 -33.62 26.95
C LYS A 539 6.52 -33.04 25.54
N PHE A 540 6.44 -31.71 25.42
CA PHE A 540 6.65 -31.04 24.14
C PHE A 540 8.11 -31.17 23.66
N ILE A 541 9.09 -31.07 24.55
CA ILE A 541 10.51 -31.23 24.20
C ILE A 541 10.76 -32.65 23.68
N GLU A 542 10.23 -33.69 24.34
CA GLU A 542 10.33 -35.07 23.83
C GLU A 542 9.78 -35.19 22.41
N THR A 543 8.62 -34.59 22.16
CA THR A 543 7.99 -34.53 20.84
C THR A 543 8.88 -33.80 19.83
N LEU A 544 9.46 -32.66 20.23
CA LEU A 544 10.34 -31.84 19.41
C LEU A 544 11.62 -32.60 19.04
N LEU A 545 12.22 -33.33 19.98
CA LEU A 545 13.41 -34.15 19.75
C LEU A 545 13.10 -35.28 18.76
N LEU A 546 11.97 -35.97 18.93
CA LEU A 546 11.52 -37.03 18.03
C LEU A 546 11.38 -36.52 16.58
N VAL A 547 10.63 -35.43 16.38
CA VAL A 547 10.43 -34.89 15.02
C VAL A 547 11.71 -34.32 14.42
N SER A 548 12.58 -33.72 15.25
CA SER A 548 13.87 -33.19 14.81
C SER A 548 14.78 -34.30 14.30
N HIS A 549 14.82 -35.44 15.00
CA HIS A 549 15.55 -36.62 14.54
C HIS A 549 15.04 -37.12 13.18
N GLY A 550 13.72 -37.20 13.00
CA GLY A 550 13.09 -37.66 11.75
C GLY A 550 13.46 -36.80 10.52
N ILE A 551 13.69 -35.50 10.70
CA ILE A 551 14.10 -34.56 9.63
C ILE A 551 15.62 -34.34 9.57
N ALA A 552 16.40 -35.16 10.26
CA ALA A 552 17.87 -35.05 10.37
C ALA A 552 18.36 -33.70 10.94
N PHE A 553 17.63 -33.14 11.90
CA PHE A 553 18.06 -32.02 12.73
C PHE A 553 18.51 -32.53 14.09
N ARG A 554 19.83 -32.51 14.34
CA ARG A 554 20.39 -32.92 15.63
C ARG A 554 20.09 -31.85 16.68
N VAL A 555 19.24 -32.18 17.64
CA VAL A 555 18.89 -31.35 18.79
C VAL A 555 19.22 -32.12 20.06
N ASP A 556 20.11 -31.59 20.89
CA ASP A 556 20.45 -32.16 22.19
C ASP A 556 19.43 -31.69 23.26
N GLN A 557 19.44 -32.29 24.46
CA GLN A 557 18.50 -31.90 25.54
C GLN A 557 18.72 -30.44 25.98
N PRO A 558 17.67 -29.61 26.10
CA PRO A 558 17.81 -28.22 26.54
C PRO A 558 18.04 -28.10 28.04
N ARG A 559 18.62 -26.98 28.47
CA ARG A 559 18.53 -26.52 29.85
C ARG A 559 17.20 -25.78 30.04
N ILE A 560 16.35 -26.27 30.93
CA ILE A 560 15.08 -25.61 31.26
C ILE A 560 15.31 -24.62 32.41
N GLN A 561 14.87 -23.38 32.20
CA GLN A 561 14.89 -22.32 33.22
C GLN A 561 13.45 -21.93 33.55
N ALA A 562 13.06 -22.19 34.79
CA ALA A 562 11.79 -21.76 35.32
C ALA A 562 11.80 -20.25 35.61
N ILE A 563 10.68 -19.58 35.32
CA ILE A 563 10.44 -18.17 35.69
C ILE A 563 9.20 -18.04 36.56
N ARG A 564 9.22 -17.06 37.46
CA ARG A 564 8.16 -16.81 38.45
C ARG A 564 6.80 -16.43 37.85
N ASP A 565 6.81 -15.63 36.79
CA ASP A 565 5.61 -15.10 36.15
C ASP A 565 5.86 -14.82 34.67
N ASP A 566 4.77 -14.59 33.94
CA ASP A 566 4.77 -14.39 32.50
C ASP A 566 4.78 -12.89 32.13
N LYS A 567 5.43 -12.03 32.93
CA LYS A 567 5.54 -10.59 32.64
C LYS A 567 6.74 -10.29 31.76
N ALA A 568 6.63 -9.25 30.93
CA ALA A 568 7.70 -8.83 30.03
C ALA A 568 9.03 -8.54 30.77
N GLY A 569 8.97 -7.85 31.92
CA GLY A 569 10.14 -7.56 32.75
C GLY A 569 10.85 -8.83 33.24
N THR A 570 10.09 -9.84 33.69
CA THR A 570 10.65 -11.12 34.16
C THR A 570 11.41 -11.86 33.06
N TYR A 571 10.92 -11.89 31.81
CA TYR A 571 11.69 -12.43 30.70
C TYR A 571 12.98 -11.63 30.46
N ALA A 572 12.90 -10.30 30.45
CA ALA A 572 14.04 -9.45 30.19
C ALA A 572 15.15 -9.63 31.25
N GLU A 573 14.79 -9.66 32.53
CA GLU A 573 15.69 -9.90 33.66
C GLU A 573 16.36 -11.27 33.58
N ASN A 574 15.58 -12.33 33.35
CA ASN A 574 16.12 -13.68 33.23
C ASN A 574 17.02 -13.83 32.00
N LEU A 575 16.65 -13.25 30.87
CA LEU A 575 17.49 -13.26 29.67
C LEU A 575 18.80 -12.52 29.90
N GLU A 576 18.78 -11.35 30.55
CA GLU A 576 20.01 -10.64 30.91
C GLU A 576 20.92 -11.50 31.77
N TYR A 577 20.37 -12.11 32.83
CA TYR A 577 21.11 -13.01 33.72
C TYR A 577 21.72 -14.20 32.97
N ILE A 578 20.91 -14.90 32.16
CA ILE A 578 21.34 -16.10 31.42
C ILE A 578 22.43 -15.76 30.41
N LEU A 579 22.21 -14.72 29.61
CA LEU A 579 23.09 -14.32 28.53
C LEU A 579 24.36 -13.60 29.06
N SER A 580 24.36 -13.17 30.33
CA SER A 580 25.57 -12.72 31.04
C SER A 580 26.54 -13.84 31.40
N LYS A 581 26.03 -15.06 31.60
CA LYS A 581 26.82 -16.20 32.07
C LYS A 581 27.06 -17.26 31.00
N ASN A 582 26.21 -17.31 29.98
CA ASN A 582 26.21 -18.37 28.97
C ASN A 582 26.11 -17.79 27.56
N ALA A 583 26.67 -18.50 26.59
CA ALA A 583 26.48 -18.25 25.16
C ALA A 583 25.70 -19.42 24.53
N PRO A 584 24.36 -19.47 24.69
CA PRO A 584 23.53 -20.49 24.06
C PRO A 584 23.44 -20.27 22.55
N ASP A 585 23.29 -21.37 21.81
CA ASP A 585 23.05 -21.37 20.36
C ASP A 585 21.65 -20.84 20.02
N LEU A 586 20.66 -21.07 20.92
CA LEU A 586 19.28 -20.62 20.77
C LEU A 586 18.58 -20.45 22.13
N ILE A 587 17.68 -19.46 22.19
CA ILE A 587 16.74 -19.26 23.30
C ILE A 587 15.32 -19.61 22.87
N PHE A 588 14.63 -20.46 23.64
CA PHE A 588 13.23 -20.83 23.41
C PHE A 588 12.35 -20.31 24.56
N CYS A 589 11.43 -19.38 24.28
CA CYS A 589 10.55 -18.78 25.28
C CYS A 589 9.10 -19.24 25.09
N VAL A 590 8.52 -19.88 26.11
CA VAL A 590 7.11 -20.27 26.14
C VAL A 590 6.30 -19.16 26.79
N VAL A 591 5.30 -18.62 26.08
CA VAL A 591 4.50 -17.47 26.55
C VAL A 591 3.01 -17.82 26.56
N SER A 592 2.23 -17.34 27.54
CA SER A 592 0.80 -17.72 27.65
C SER A 592 -0.09 -17.18 26.52
N ASN A 593 0.21 -16.01 25.96
CA ASN A 593 -0.63 -15.33 24.97
C ASN A 593 0.19 -14.42 24.03
N ASN A 594 -0.49 -13.82 23.05
CA ASN A 594 0.13 -13.03 21.97
C ASN A 594 0.37 -11.56 22.34
N ARG A 595 0.78 -11.30 23.59
CA ARG A 595 1.08 -9.95 24.07
C ARG A 595 2.34 -9.37 23.39
N SER A 596 2.17 -8.23 22.74
CA SER A 596 3.22 -7.57 21.95
C SER A 596 4.39 -7.06 22.80
N ASP A 597 4.11 -6.53 24.00
CA ASP A 597 5.12 -6.01 24.93
C ASP A 597 6.10 -7.09 25.39
N ARG A 598 5.60 -8.29 25.69
CA ARG A 598 6.42 -9.45 26.04
C ARG A 598 7.28 -9.93 24.88
N TYR A 599 6.67 -10.07 23.70
CA TYR A 599 7.42 -10.45 22.49
C TYR A 599 8.53 -9.44 22.18
N ALA A 600 8.23 -8.14 22.28
CA ALA A 600 9.21 -7.07 22.10
C ALA A 600 10.35 -7.15 23.12
N ALA A 601 10.06 -7.35 24.40
CA ALA A 601 11.09 -7.46 25.44
C ALA A 601 12.08 -8.62 25.17
N ILE A 602 11.55 -9.80 24.82
CA ILE A 602 12.37 -10.97 24.46
C ILE A 602 13.22 -10.67 23.21
N LYS A 603 12.60 -10.12 22.16
CA LYS A 603 13.31 -9.84 20.90
C LYS A 603 14.37 -8.76 21.05
N LYS A 604 14.12 -7.69 21.80
CA LYS A 604 15.11 -6.64 22.07
C LYS A 604 16.34 -7.22 22.77
N LYS A 605 16.16 -8.00 23.84
CA LYS A 605 17.26 -8.64 24.57
C LYS A 605 18.12 -9.54 23.66
N CYS A 606 17.45 -10.36 22.84
CA CYS A 606 18.11 -11.34 21.97
C CYS A 606 18.66 -10.77 20.65
N CYS A 607 18.22 -9.60 20.19
CA CYS A 607 18.63 -9.04 18.89
C CYS A 607 19.49 -7.77 19.02
N LEU A 608 19.33 -7.00 20.09
CA LEU A 608 20.04 -5.74 20.34
C LEU A 608 21.16 -5.95 21.37
N ASP A 609 20.79 -6.36 22.58
CA ASP A 609 21.70 -6.36 23.73
C ASP A 609 22.74 -7.49 23.61
N ARG A 610 22.25 -8.72 23.39
CA ARG A 610 23.11 -9.91 23.27
C ARG A 610 22.59 -10.80 22.14
N PRO A 611 23.26 -10.79 20.96
CA PRO A 611 22.74 -11.43 19.75
C PRO A 611 22.71 -12.95 19.88
N VAL A 612 21.52 -13.50 20.10
CA VAL A 612 21.26 -14.94 20.10
C VAL A 612 19.92 -15.19 19.40
N PRO A 613 19.83 -16.11 18.43
CA PRO A 613 18.57 -16.48 17.83
C PRO A 613 17.53 -16.92 18.88
N SER A 614 16.31 -16.41 18.77
CA SER A 614 15.22 -16.71 19.71
C SER A 614 13.97 -17.26 19.03
N GLN A 615 13.36 -18.26 19.66
CA GLN A 615 12.08 -18.86 19.30
C GLN A 615 11.05 -18.54 20.38
N VAL A 616 9.96 -17.87 20.01
CA VAL A 616 8.83 -17.61 20.93
C VAL A 616 7.70 -18.58 20.58
N PHE A 617 7.12 -19.22 21.58
CA PHE A 617 6.12 -20.27 21.41
C PHE A 617 4.93 -20.07 22.34
N LEU A 618 3.71 -20.15 21.80
CA LEU A 618 2.49 -19.98 22.60
C LEU A 618 2.18 -21.25 23.39
N GLN A 619 1.92 -21.11 24.69
CA GLN A 619 1.57 -22.20 25.60
C GLN A 619 0.43 -23.08 25.08
N LYS A 620 -0.61 -22.49 24.48
CA LYS A 620 -1.75 -23.22 23.89
C LYS A 620 -1.35 -24.25 22.81
N ASN A 621 -0.16 -24.11 22.21
CA ASN A 621 0.34 -25.00 21.16
C ASN A 621 1.16 -26.18 21.72
N LEU A 622 1.40 -26.25 23.03
CA LEU A 622 2.15 -27.34 23.65
C LEU A 622 1.36 -28.66 23.64
N ASN A 623 0.06 -28.61 23.99
CA ASN A 623 -0.79 -29.79 24.20
C ASN A 623 -2.04 -29.82 23.30
N GLY A 624 -1.87 -29.88 21.98
CA GLY A 624 -2.96 -29.94 21.02
C GLY A 624 -2.95 -31.20 20.14
N ARG A 625 -4.09 -31.49 19.48
CA ARG A 625 -4.19 -32.59 18.50
C ARG A 625 -3.17 -32.50 17.35
N ASN A 626 -2.69 -31.28 17.07
CA ASN A 626 -1.73 -30.99 16.00
C ASN A 626 -0.29 -30.76 16.50
N THR A 627 0.03 -31.08 17.77
CA THR A 627 1.34 -30.78 18.38
C THR A 627 2.50 -31.30 17.52
N MET A 628 2.44 -32.53 16.99
CA MET A 628 3.49 -33.09 16.12
C MET A 628 3.76 -32.21 14.90
N THR A 629 2.73 -31.78 14.17
CA THR A 629 2.89 -30.94 12.98
C THR A 629 3.42 -29.54 13.33
N ILE A 630 3.02 -29.00 14.48
CA ILE A 630 3.54 -27.73 14.99
C ILE A 630 5.02 -27.88 15.35
N ALA A 631 5.38 -28.93 16.08
CA ALA A 631 6.75 -29.23 16.49
C ALA A 631 7.67 -29.39 15.27
N THR A 632 7.25 -30.10 14.21
CA THR A 632 8.04 -30.21 12.97
C THR A 632 8.31 -28.84 12.34
N LYS A 633 7.30 -27.96 12.27
CA LYS A 633 7.48 -26.61 11.72
C LYS A 633 8.41 -25.76 12.58
N VAL A 634 8.31 -25.87 13.90
CA VAL A 634 9.19 -25.19 14.84
C VAL A 634 10.63 -25.70 14.72
N ALA A 635 10.85 -27.01 14.59
CA ALA A 635 12.16 -27.61 14.37
C ALA A 635 12.82 -27.08 13.08
N ILE A 636 12.06 -27.02 11.99
CA ILE A 636 12.51 -26.43 10.71
C ILE A 636 12.89 -24.95 10.89
N GLN A 637 12.05 -24.17 11.58
CA GLN A 637 12.30 -22.76 11.86
C GLN A 637 13.56 -22.57 12.72
N MET A 638 13.77 -23.40 13.74
CA MET A 638 14.96 -23.41 14.58
C MET A 638 16.22 -23.73 13.75
N ASN A 639 16.17 -24.72 12.87
CA ASN A 639 17.28 -25.02 11.96
C ASN A 639 17.61 -23.82 11.04
N CYS A 640 16.60 -23.16 10.48
CA CYS A 640 16.80 -21.96 9.64
C CYS A 640 17.47 -20.81 10.40
N LYS A 641 17.07 -20.59 11.66
CA LYS A 641 17.66 -19.58 12.55
C LYS A 641 19.14 -19.83 12.84
N LEU A 642 19.55 -21.10 12.83
CA LEU A 642 20.94 -21.53 13.01
C LEU A 642 21.73 -21.59 11.69
N GLY A 643 21.17 -21.10 10.58
CA GLY A 643 21.81 -21.07 9.26
C GLY A 643 21.65 -22.35 8.42
N GLY A 644 20.83 -23.30 8.88
CA GLY A 644 20.41 -24.47 8.11
C GLY A 644 19.44 -24.11 6.98
N ALA A 645 19.23 -25.06 6.06
CA ALA A 645 18.36 -24.92 4.90
C ALA A 645 17.52 -26.18 4.74
N PRO A 646 16.19 -26.09 4.80
CA PRO A 646 15.32 -27.26 4.67
C PRO A 646 15.32 -27.89 3.27
N TRP A 647 15.30 -27.07 2.22
CA TRP A 647 15.31 -27.50 0.82
C TRP A 647 15.95 -26.43 -0.08
N THR A 648 16.16 -26.78 -1.34
CA THR A 648 16.49 -25.82 -2.40
C THR A 648 15.76 -26.12 -3.71
N ILE A 649 15.98 -25.29 -4.71
CA ILE A 649 15.51 -25.44 -6.09
C ILE A 649 16.69 -25.40 -7.05
N GLU A 650 16.47 -25.90 -8.26
CA GLU A 650 17.44 -25.78 -9.34
C GLU A 650 17.63 -24.31 -9.74
N ASN A 651 18.85 -23.79 -9.56
CA ASN A 651 19.23 -22.44 -9.93
C ASN A 651 19.66 -22.39 -11.41
N PRO A 652 18.90 -21.71 -12.30
CA PRO A 652 19.21 -21.67 -13.72
C PRO A 652 20.39 -20.75 -14.09
N LEU A 653 20.87 -19.90 -13.16
CA LEU A 653 21.90 -18.90 -13.44
C LEU A 653 23.14 -19.09 -12.57
N LYS A 654 24.31 -19.15 -13.19
CA LYS A 654 25.60 -19.13 -12.49
C LYS A 654 25.92 -17.72 -11.99
N GLY A 655 26.47 -17.62 -10.77
CA GLY A 655 26.84 -16.34 -10.19
C GLY A 655 25.65 -15.46 -9.82
N LEU A 656 24.49 -16.06 -9.53
CA LEU A 656 23.26 -15.36 -9.19
C LEU A 656 23.24 -14.92 -7.72
N MET A 657 23.01 -13.63 -7.51
CA MET A 657 22.60 -13.04 -6.24
C MET A 657 21.20 -12.46 -6.40
N VAL A 658 20.28 -12.88 -5.53
CA VAL A 658 18.93 -12.34 -5.48
C VAL A 658 18.78 -11.52 -4.21
N ILE A 659 18.34 -10.29 -4.36
CA ILE A 659 18.15 -9.32 -3.28
C ILE A 659 16.67 -8.97 -3.20
N GLY A 660 16.10 -9.01 -2.00
CA GLY A 660 14.81 -8.43 -1.72
C GLY A 660 14.98 -7.32 -0.69
N PHE A 661 14.28 -6.21 -0.86
CA PHE A 661 14.25 -5.19 0.17
C PHE A 661 12.89 -4.51 0.31
N ASP A 662 12.66 -4.04 1.53
CA ASP A 662 11.44 -3.40 1.98
C ASP A 662 11.77 -2.19 2.85
N ILE A 663 10.88 -1.21 2.86
CA ILE A 663 10.99 0.00 3.69
C ILE A 663 9.91 -0.06 4.75
N CYS A 664 10.30 0.08 6.02
CA CYS A 664 9.35 0.25 7.11
C CYS A 664 9.51 1.59 7.82
N HIS A 665 8.36 2.16 8.19
CA HIS A 665 8.25 3.30 9.07
C HIS A 665 8.14 2.80 10.51
N ASP A 666 8.87 3.43 11.44
CA ASP A 666 8.78 3.11 12.86
C ASP A 666 7.37 3.40 13.41
N ALA A 667 6.78 2.42 14.11
CA ALA A 667 5.43 2.57 14.65
C ALA A 667 5.35 3.58 15.82
N ASN A 668 6.47 3.81 16.53
CA ASN A 668 6.50 4.65 17.73
C ASN A 668 7.01 6.07 17.44
N THR A 669 7.92 6.22 16.47
CA THR A 669 8.68 7.45 16.23
C THR A 669 8.45 7.94 14.80
N LYS A 670 7.71 9.04 14.64
CA LYS A 670 7.53 9.66 13.33
C LYS A 670 8.88 10.12 12.77
N GLY A 671 9.14 9.84 11.50
CA GLY A 671 10.36 10.26 10.79
C GLY A 671 11.55 9.33 10.95
N LYS A 672 11.37 8.14 11.55
CA LYS A 672 12.40 7.11 11.66
C LYS A 672 12.07 5.95 10.71
N ASP A 673 12.77 5.89 9.58
CA ASP A 673 12.50 4.91 8.52
C ASP A 673 13.68 3.96 8.33
N PHE A 674 13.38 2.67 8.13
CA PHE A 674 14.39 1.63 7.98
C PHE A 674 14.31 0.98 6.60
N LEU A 675 15.48 0.90 5.95
CA LEU A 675 15.72 0.02 4.82
C LEU A 675 16.05 -1.37 5.39
N THR A 676 15.28 -2.38 5.02
CA THR A 676 15.58 -3.78 5.36
C THR A 676 15.81 -4.59 4.10
N MET A 677 16.97 -5.23 4.02
CA MET A 677 17.41 -5.96 2.83
C MET A 677 17.79 -7.39 3.21
N VAL A 678 17.44 -8.35 2.37
CA VAL A 678 17.86 -9.74 2.46
C VAL A 678 18.37 -10.20 1.09
N ALA A 679 19.56 -10.78 1.05
CA ALA A 679 20.24 -11.21 -0.17
C ALA A 679 20.70 -12.67 -0.07
N THR A 680 20.61 -13.44 -1.17
CA THR A 680 21.23 -14.77 -1.26
C THR A 680 22.75 -14.63 -1.41
N VAL A 681 23.53 -15.48 -0.74
CA VAL A 681 25.01 -15.39 -0.74
C VAL A 681 25.72 -16.65 -1.26
N ASP A 682 24.99 -17.64 -1.76
CA ASP A 682 25.51 -18.91 -2.26
C ASP A 682 24.84 -19.34 -3.57
N GLN A 683 25.54 -20.14 -4.37
CA GLN A 683 25.03 -20.64 -5.65
C GLN A 683 23.77 -21.52 -5.51
N THR A 684 23.61 -22.18 -4.36
CA THR A 684 22.41 -22.98 -4.04
C THR A 684 21.24 -22.17 -3.51
N LEU A 685 21.37 -20.83 -3.37
CA LEU A 685 20.32 -19.92 -2.90
C LEU A 685 19.74 -20.30 -1.53
N THR A 686 20.54 -20.91 -0.66
CA THR A 686 20.13 -21.42 0.66
C THR A 686 20.60 -20.59 1.83
N GLN A 687 21.62 -19.75 1.61
CA GLN A 687 22.25 -18.91 2.62
C GLN A 687 21.89 -17.46 2.34
N TYR A 688 21.57 -16.74 3.40
CA TYR A 688 21.06 -15.38 3.31
C TYR A 688 21.93 -14.43 4.13
N PHE A 689 22.07 -13.22 3.63
CA PHE A 689 22.64 -12.08 4.32
C PHE A 689 21.53 -11.04 4.51
N SER A 690 21.42 -10.47 5.69
CA SER A 690 20.45 -9.42 6.02
C SER A 690 21.14 -8.13 6.42
N SER A 691 20.59 -6.99 6.02
CA SER A 691 21.08 -5.65 6.34
C SER A 691 19.91 -4.77 6.76
N ILE A 692 20.11 -3.93 7.77
CA ILE A 692 19.15 -2.94 8.23
C ILE A 692 19.89 -1.60 8.30
N ALA A 693 19.34 -0.58 7.64
CA ALA A 693 19.88 0.76 7.68
C ALA A 693 18.78 1.77 8.02
N LEU A 694 19.09 2.71 8.91
CA LEU A 694 18.23 3.86 9.20
C LEU A 694 18.46 4.92 8.13
N PHE A 695 17.38 5.54 7.64
CA PHE A 695 17.48 6.68 6.74
C PHE A 695 16.44 7.76 7.09
N HIS A 696 16.70 9.00 6.66
CA HIS A 696 15.85 10.16 6.99
C HIS A 696 15.33 10.91 5.76
N SER A 697 15.87 10.63 4.57
CA SER A 697 15.44 11.23 3.30
C SER A 697 15.53 10.21 2.16
N ASN A 698 14.93 10.53 1.01
CA ASN A 698 15.00 9.66 -0.18
C ASN A 698 16.41 9.60 -0.78
N GLU A 699 17.21 10.66 -0.63
CA GLU A 699 18.60 10.65 -1.08
C GLU A 699 19.44 9.72 -0.20
N ASP A 700 19.28 9.84 1.12
CA ASP A 700 19.92 8.98 2.12
C ASP A 700 19.53 7.50 1.92
N LEU A 701 18.25 7.22 1.61
CA LEU A 701 17.78 5.87 1.25
C LEU A 701 18.61 5.24 0.11
N GLY A 702 18.87 5.99 -0.97
CA GLY A 702 19.67 5.51 -2.08
C GLY A 702 21.11 5.17 -1.68
N ASP A 703 21.71 6.00 -0.80
CA ASP A 703 23.07 5.79 -0.30
C ASP A 703 23.14 4.58 0.65
N GLN A 704 22.15 4.43 1.54
CA GLN A 704 22.01 3.27 2.42
C GLN A 704 21.78 1.96 1.65
N LEU A 705 21.03 2.02 0.53
CA LEU A 705 20.85 0.90 -0.38
C LEU A 705 22.18 0.48 -1.00
N CYS A 706 22.94 1.43 -1.55
CA CYS A 706 24.27 1.17 -2.11
C CYS A 706 25.20 0.51 -1.07
N ALA A 707 25.23 1.05 0.15
CA ALA A 707 26.03 0.49 1.24
C ALA A 707 25.60 -0.93 1.61
N SER A 708 24.29 -1.20 1.69
CA SER A 708 23.74 -2.51 2.00
C SER A 708 24.05 -3.54 0.92
N VAL A 709 23.84 -3.19 -0.36
CA VAL A 709 24.16 -4.07 -1.51
C VAL A 709 25.66 -4.38 -1.56
N ARG A 710 26.52 -3.38 -1.33
CA ARG A 710 27.97 -3.61 -1.21
C ARG A 710 28.31 -4.62 -0.12
N LYS A 711 27.71 -4.52 1.08
CA LYS A 711 27.92 -5.51 2.16
C LYS A 711 27.50 -6.92 1.74
N ALA A 712 26.35 -7.07 1.08
CA ALA A 712 25.89 -8.37 0.57
C ALA A 712 26.84 -8.95 -0.49
N ILE A 713 27.34 -8.12 -1.42
CA ILE A 713 28.32 -8.52 -2.44
C ILE A 713 29.62 -9.00 -1.79
N MET A 714 30.10 -8.31 -0.76
CA MET A 714 31.28 -8.75 -0.01
C MET A 714 31.05 -10.07 0.70
N ALA A 715 29.87 -10.27 1.32
CA ALA A 715 29.51 -11.55 1.94
C ALA A 715 29.43 -12.70 0.91
N TYR A 716 28.94 -12.41 -0.30
CA TYR A 716 28.96 -13.37 -1.42
C TYR A 716 30.39 -13.68 -1.87
N LYS A 717 31.25 -12.67 -2.02
CA LYS A 717 32.66 -12.86 -2.40
C LYS A 717 33.45 -13.64 -1.36
N GLU A 718 33.23 -13.39 -0.07
CA GLU A 718 33.85 -14.12 1.04
C GLU A 718 33.61 -15.64 0.91
N ARG A 719 32.37 -16.00 0.53
CA ARG A 719 31.91 -17.40 0.41
C ARG A 719 32.28 -18.04 -0.93
N ASN A 720 32.02 -17.37 -2.05
CA ASN A 720 32.17 -17.95 -3.39
C ASN A 720 33.53 -17.65 -4.03
N LYS A 721 34.38 -16.84 -3.38
CA LYS A 721 35.69 -16.35 -3.86
C LYS A 721 35.63 -15.54 -5.16
N ALA A 722 34.43 -15.21 -5.63
CA ALA A 722 34.15 -14.37 -6.80
C ALA A 722 32.98 -13.43 -6.52
N PHE A 723 32.92 -12.32 -7.25
CA PHE A 723 31.75 -11.44 -7.22
C PHE A 723 30.55 -12.10 -7.94
N PRO A 724 29.30 -11.79 -7.54
CA PRO A 724 28.13 -12.24 -8.29
C PRO A 724 28.10 -11.56 -9.66
N VAL A 725 27.75 -12.32 -10.69
CA VAL A 725 27.63 -11.83 -12.07
C VAL A 725 26.23 -11.27 -12.30
N HIS A 726 25.20 -11.97 -11.82
CA HIS A 726 23.79 -11.60 -11.99
C HIS A 726 23.23 -11.12 -10.65
N LEU A 727 22.75 -9.87 -10.62
CA LEU A 727 22.06 -9.25 -9.50
C LEU A 727 20.59 -9.06 -9.86
N VAL A 728 19.71 -9.78 -9.17
CA VAL A 728 18.25 -9.64 -9.32
C VAL A 728 17.69 -8.99 -8.07
N ILE A 729 17.17 -7.78 -8.21
CA ILE A 729 16.65 -7.00 -7.08
C ILE A 729 15.12 -6.93 -7.16
N TYR A 730 14.44 -7.40 -6.11
CA TYR A 730 13.00 -7.28 -5.90
C TYR A 730 12.70 -6.22 -4.84
N ARG A 731 12.06 -5.13 -5.28
CA ARG A 731 11.66 -4.01 -4.43
C ARG A 731 10.17 -4.05 -4.17
N ASP A 732 9.78 -4.28 -2.92
CA ASP A 732 8.37 -4.33 -2.49
C ASP A 732 7.78 -2.94 -2.22
N ASP A 733 6.45 -2.80 -2.14
CA ASP A 733 5.75 -1.62 -1.63
C ASP A 733 6.13 -0.26 -2.27
N VAL A 734 6.16 -0.20 -3.60
CA VAL A 734 6.29 1.06 -4.37
C VAL A 734 4.98 1.37 -5.09
N SER A 735 4.48 2.60 -4.93
CA SER A 735 3.32 3.07 -5.68
C SER A 735 3.70 3.52 -7.09
N GLU A 736 2.75 3.43 -8.03
CA GLU A 736 2.94 3.81 -9.43
C GLU A 736 3.45 5.26 -9.60
N GLY A 737 2.99 6.18 -8.74
CA GLY A 737 3.41 7.58 -8.75
C GLY A 737 4.82 7.84 -8.22
N GLN A 738 5.49 6.83 -7.65
CA GLN A 738 6.86 6.94 -7.10
C GLN A 738 7.91 6.30 -8.02
N LEU A 739 7.51 5.66 -9.13
CA LEU A 739 8.43 4.89 -9.97
C LEU A 739 9.61 5.72 -10.50
N ARG A 740 9.35 6.94 -10.97
CA ARG A 740 10.39 7.85 -11.45
C ARG A 740 11.41 8.17 -10.35
N GLN A 741 10.92 8.53 -9.18
CA GLN A 741 11.75 8.86 -8.03
C GLN A 741 12.59 7.66 -7.58
N VAL A 742 12.03 6.44 -7.60
CA VAL A 742 12.77 5.20 -7.29
C VAL A 742 13.86 4.95 -8.33
N TYR A 743 13.57 5.14 -9.62
CA TYR A 743 14.58 4.99 -10.66
C TYR A 743 15.75 5.98 -10.49
N GLU A 744 15.44 7.27 -10.31
CA GLU A 744 16.45 8.33 -10.18
C GLU A 744 17.28 8.21 -8.89
N ASN A 745 16.65 7.88 -7.74
CA ASN A 745 17.34 7.87 -6.45
C ASN A 745 17.90 6.50 -6.03
N GLU A 746 17.27 5.40 -6.43
CA GLU A 746 17.71 4.05 -6.03
C GLU A 746 18.51 3.38 -7.16
N VAL A 747 17.94 3.30 -8.37
CA VAL A 747 18.54 2.53 -9.48
C VAL A 747 19.80 3.20 -10.03
N GLN A 748 19.73 4.48 -10.41
CA GLN A 748 20.88 5.17 -11.01
C GLN A 748 22.07 5.32 -10.04
N LYS A 749 21.78 5.56 -8.76
CA LYS A 749 22.82 5.60 -7.72
C LYS A 749 23.48 4.23 -7.55
N LEU A 750 22.67 3.16 -7.52
CA LEU A 750 23.17 1.80 -7.38
C LEU A 750 24.02 1.37 -8.58
N GLU A 751 23.59 1.68 -9.81
CA GLU A 751 24.35 1.41 -11.04
C GLU A 751 25.75 2.05 -10.96
N LYS A 752 25.83 3.34 -10.65
CA LYS A 752 27.11 4.05 -10.49
C LYS A 752 27.97 3.48 -9.35
N ALA A 753 27.36 3.05 -8.25
CA ALA A 753 28.08 2.43 -7.14
C ALA A 753 28.63 1.04 -7.52
N LEU A 754 27.89 0.26 -8.31
CA LEU A 754 28.32 -1.03 -8.82
C LEU A 754 29.42 -0.89 -9.86
N GLU A 755 29.35 0.07 -10.79
CA GLU A 755 30.43 0.33 -11.74
C GLU A 755 31.76 0.61 -11.04
N LYS A 756 31.73 1.41 -9.97
CA LYS A 756 32.92 1.66 -9.15
C LYS A 756 33.42 0.40 -8.45
N LEU A 757 32.52 -0.45 -7.95
CA LEU A 757 32.87 -1.67 -7.23
C LEU A 757 33.43 -2.77 -8.14
N TYR A 758 32.93 -2.85 -9.37
CA TYR A 758 33.29 -3.87 -10.37
C TYR A 758 34.37 -3.40 -11.37
N TYR A 759 34.92 -2.20 -11.16
CA TYR A 759 35.90 -1.57 -12.05
C TYR A 759 35.40 -1.50 -13.50
N GLY A 760 34.15 -1.07 -13.67
CA GLY A 760 33.44 -1.01 -14.95
C GLY A 760 32.08 -1.74 -14.93
N PRO A 761 31.39 -1.80 -16.08
CA PRO A 761 30.06 -2.40 -16.22
C PRO A 761 30.11 -3.95 -16.27
N ASN A 762 30.94 -4.56 -15.45
CA ASN A 762 31.17 -6.01 -15.39
C ASN A 762 30.13 -6.76 -14.52
N PHE A 763 28.92 -6.22 -14.43
CA PHE A 763 27.81 -6.77 -13.65
C PHE A 763 26.52 -6.76 -14.49
N LYS A 764 25.63 -7.72 -14.22
CA LYS A 764 24.31 -7.82 -14.84
C LYS A 764 23.25 -7.58 -13.78
N LEU A 765 22.62 -6.42 -13.80
CA LEU A 765 21.58 -5.97 -12.86
C LEU A 765 20.20 -5.95 -13.54
N ILE A 766 19.22 -6.54 -12.85
CA ILE A 766 17.79 -6.35 -13.13
C ILE A 766 17.09 -5.87 -11.85
N PHE A 767 16.27 -4.82 -11.98
CA PHE A 767 15.55 -4.20 -10.88
C PHE A 767 14.04 -4.29 -11.11
N ILE A 768 13.35 -5.01 -10.23
CA ILE A 768 11.96 -5.42 -10.38
C ILE A 768 11.13 -4.89 -9.20
N ILE A 769 10.13 -4.06 -9.51
CA ILE A 769 9.12 -3.63 -8.55
C ILE A 769 8.09 -4.73 -8.37
N VAL A 770 7.81 -5.10 -7.12
CA VAL A 770 6.81 -6.10 -6.74
C VAL A 770 5.60 -5.40 -6.14
N THR A 771 4.40 -5.61 -6.71
CA THR A 771 3.17 -5.05 -6.18
C THR A 771 2.14 -6.14 -5.86
N LYS A 772 1.90 -6.32 -4.56
CA LYS A 772 0.90 -7.28 -4.04
C LYS A 772 -0.53 -6.70 -4.03
N LYS A 773 -0.71 -5.42 -3.72
CA LYS A 773 -2.04 -4.82 -3.57
C LYS A 773 -2.52 -4.28 -4.90
N ILE A 774 -3.10 -5.15 -5.72
CA ILE A 774 -3.65 -4.82 -7.04
C ILE A 774 -5.13 -5.21 -7.15
N ASN A 775 -5.85 -4.51 -8.04
CA ASN A 775 -7.28 -4.74 -8.28
C ASN A 775 -7.54 -5.83 -9.32
N VAL A 776 -6.51 -6.29 -10.03
CA VAL A 776 -6.62 -7.38 -11.01
C VAL A 776 -7.01 -8.68 -10.31
N ARG A 777 -8.01 -9.38 -10.86
CA ARG A 777 -8.41 -10.74 -10.51
C ARG A 777 -8.41 -11.58 -11.77
N LEU A 778 -8.00 -12.83 -11.61
CA LEU A 778 -7.88 -13.81 -12.70
C LEU A 778 -8.76 -15.02 -12.38
N PHE A 779 -9.35 -15.60 -13.41
CA PHE A 779 -10.26 -16.73 -13.34
C PHE A 779 -9.88 -17.76 -14.40
N ASP A 780 -9.84 -19.04 -14.02
CA ASP A 780 -9.61 -20.14 -14.95
C ASP A 780 -10.94 -20.60 -15.55
N MET A 781 -11.07 -20.44 -16.87
CA MET A 781 -12.29 -20.76 -17.62
C MET A 781 -12.51 -22.27 -17.74
N ARG A 782 -11.45 -23.08 -17.79
CA ARG A 782 -11.57 -24.55 -17.90
C ARG A 782 -12.08 -25.20 -16.60
N GLY A 783 -11.93 -24.50 -15.47
CA GLY A 783 -12.26 -25.00 -14.14
C GLY A 783 -13.68 -24.66 -13.64
N ARG A 784 -14.65 -24.33 -14.50
CA ARG A 784 -15.95 -23.73 -14.09
C ARG A 784 -15.75 -22.43 -13.31
N ASN A 785 -14.97 -21.51 -13.89
CA ASN A 785 -14.68 -20.20 -13.28
C ASN A 785 -14.00 -20.32 -11.91
N ALA A 786 -12.97 -21.18 -11.81
CA ALA A 786 -12.22 -21.42 -10.60
C ALA A 786 -11.05 -20.43 -10.42
N ASN A 787 -10.37 -20.50 -9.28
CA ASN A 787 -9.10 -19.81 -9.12
C ASN A 787 -8.05 -20.41 -10.08
N PRO A 788 -7.25 -19.58 -10.76
CA PRO A 788 -6.08 -20.02 -11.51
C PRO A 788 -5.12 -20.84 -10.66
N ARG A 789 -4.43 -21.79 -11.31
CA ARG A 789 -3.43 -22.65 -10.68
C ARG A 789 -2.16 -21.86 -10.36
N THR A 790 -1.42 -22.31 -9.35
CA THR A 790 -0.09 -21.78 -9.04
C THR A 790 0.85 -21.96 -10.24
N GLY A 791 1.60 -20.93 -10.59
CA GLY A 791 2.42 -20.89 -11.81
C GLY A 791 1.72 -20.24 -13.00
N THR A 792 0.47 -19.77 -12.86
CA THR A 792 -0.19 -18.99 -13.91
C THR A 792 0.52 -17.65 -14.11
N ILE A 793 0.87 -17.32 -15.36
CA ILE A 793 1.51 -16.09 -15.79
C ILE A 793 0.63 -15.38 -16.81
N VAL A 794 0.57 -14.06 -16.66
CA VAL A 794 -0.05 -13.14 -17.63
C VAL A 794 0.93 -12.02 -17.94
N ASP A 795 1.37 -11.95 -19.19
CA ASP A 795 2.37 -11.00 -19.68
C ASP A 795 1.90 -10.22 -20.94
N ASP A 796 0.62 -10.35 -21.29
CA ASP A 796 -0.02 -9.68 -22.42
C ASP A 796 -1.44 -9.23 -22.04
N VAL A 797 -2.08 -8.48 -22.94
CA VAL A 797 -3.49 -8.05 -22.93
C VAL A 797 -3.86 -7.11 -21.79
N ILE A 798 -3.70 -7.51 -20.54
CA ILE A 798 -4.01 -6.72 -19.34
C ILE A 798 -2.76 -6.06 -18.71
N THR A 799 -1.59 -6.32 -19.26
CA THR A 799 -0.34 -5.62 -18.93
C THR A 799 -0.30 -4.21 -19.55
N ASN A 800 0.69 -3.39 -19.18
CA ASN A 800 0.79 -2.01 -19.65
C ASN A 800 1.81 -1.87 -20.80
N PRO A 801 1.45 -1.26 -21.95
CA PRO A 801 2.32 -1.20 -23.13
C PRO A 801 3.63 -0.44 -22.88
N LEU A 802 3.61 0.54 -21.98
CA LEU A 802 4.78 1.35 -21.58
C LEU A 802 5.67 0.66 -20.54
N ARG A 803 5.29 -0.54 -20.08
CA ARG A 803 5.99 -1.27 -19.03
C ARG A 803 6.51 -2.61 -19.51
N TYR A 804 7.68 -2.96 -18.99
CA TYR A 804 8.10 -4.35 -18.95
C TYR A 804 7.52 -5.00 -17.68
N ASP A 805 6.23 -5.36 -17.74
CA ASP A 805 5.49 -5.93 -16.62
C ASP A 805 4.84 -7.28 -16.94
N PHE A 806 4.62 -8.07 -15.89
CA PHE A 806 3.91 -9.34 -15.93
C PHE A 806 3.27 -9.64 -14.58
N PHE A 807 2.31 -10.56 -14.57
CA PHE A 807 1.62 -11.03 -13.37
C PHE A 807 1.93 -12.51 -13.14
N ILE A 808 2.16 -12.90 -11.89
CA ILE A 808 2.28 -14.31 -11.49
C ILE A 808 1.28 -14.63 -10.38
N VAL A 809 0.57 -15.74 -10.55
CA VAL A 809 -0.20 -16.40 -9.49
C VAL A 809 0.69 -17.45 -8.86
N SER A 810 1.37 -17.12 -7.75
CA SER A 810 2.31 -18.05 -7.11
C SER A 810 1.71 -18.79 -5.92
N GLN A 811 0.86 -18.16 -5.13
CA GLN A 811 0.34 -18.70 -3.87
C GLN A 811 -1.05 -19.32 -4.03
N GLN A 812 -1.25 -20.56 -3.55
CA GLN A 812 -2.60 -21.13 -3.46
C GLN A 812 -3.40 -20.55 -2.28
N ILE A 813 -4.70 -20.36 -2.47
CA ILE A 813 -5.63 -19.96 -1.40
C ILE A 813 -6.69 -21.05 -1.17
N ARG A 814 -7.12 -21.20 0.09
CA ARG A 814 -8.17 -22.17 0.47
C ARG A 814 -9.58 -21.62 0.27
N GLN A 815 -9.74 -20.31 0.42
CA GLN A 815 -11.02 -19.61 0.36
C GLN A 815 -10.84 -18.24 -0.29
N GLY A 816 -11.88 -17.77 -0.97
CA GLY A 816 -11.87 -16.49 -1.67
C GLY A 816 -11.35 -16.57 -3.10
N THR A 817 -11.09 -15.40 -3.68
CA THR A 817 -10.55 -15.23 -5.03
C THR A 817 -9.09 -14.84 -4.97
N ILE A 818 -8.27 -15.44 -5.84
CA ILE A 818 -6.83 -15.18 -5.88
C ILE A 818 -6.54 -13.80 -6.46
N SER A 819 -5.59 -13.10 -5.86
CA SER A 819 -5.00 -11.89 -6.43
C SER A 819 -3.60 -12.26 -6.92
N PRO A 820 -3.29 -12.08 -8.21
CA PRO A 820 -1.93 -12.23 -8.68
C PRO A 820 -1.00 -11.20 -8.01
N THR A 821 0.29 -11.39 -8.21
CA THR A 821 1.33 -10.41 -7.88
C THR A 821 1.81 -9.79 -9.19
N SER A 822 1.89 -8.46 -9.23
CA SER A 822 2.45 -7.72 -10.37
C SER A 822 3.95 -7.53 -10.19
N TYR A 823 4.69 -7.73 -11.27
CA TYR A 823 6.13 -7.50 -11.36
C TYR A 823 6.35 -6.50 -12.50
N ASN A 824 7.05 -5.40 -12.22
CA ASN A 824 7.40 -4.40 -13.21
C ASN A 824 8.92 -4.19 -13.20
N VAL A 825 9.59 -4.59 -14.27
CA VAL A 825 11.02 -4.39 -14.47
C VAL A 825 11.23 -2.92 -14.86
N ILE A 826 11.97 -2.18 -14.03
CA ILE A 826 12.25 -0.76 -14.26
C ILE A 826 13.69 -0.50 -14.75
N PHE A 827 14.54 -1.51 -14.68
CA PHE A 827 15.89 -1.48 -15.21
C PHE A 827 16.36 -2.92 -15.49
N ASP A 828 17.02 -3.11 -16.63
CA ASP A 828 17.61 -4.39 -17.04
C ASP A 828 18.78 -4.15 -17.99
N ASN A 829 19.99 -4.55 -17.59
CA ASN A 829 21.17 -4.61 -18.46
C ASN A 829 21.70 -6.06 -18.63
N THR A 830 20.89 -7.05 -18.23
CA THR A 830 21.28 -8.46 -18.17
C THR A 830 21.33 -9.12 -19.55
N GLY A 831 20.45 -8.70 -20.46
CA GLY A 831 20.23 -9.38 -21.73
C GLY A 831 19.55 -10.75 -21.59
N LEU A 832 19.00 -11.07 -20.42
CA LEU A 832 18.27 -12.32 -20.20
C LEU A 832 16.98 -12.34 -21.01
N GLU A 833 16.59 -13.53 -21.48
CA GLU A 833 15.27 -13.69 -22.06
C GLU A 833 14.18 -13.44 -21.01
N VAL A 834 13.08 -12.81 -21.43
CA VAL A 834 11.92 -12.50 -20.57
C VAL A 834 11.40 -13.73 -19.85
N ASP A 835 11.43 -14.88 -20.52
CA ASP A 835 10.99 -16.15 -19.95
C ASP A 835 11.84 -16.58 -18.74
N ILE A 836 13.16 -16.37 -18.80
CA ILE A 836 14.08 -16.69 -17.70
C ILE A 836 13.74 -15.83 -16.47
N VAL A 837 13.50 -14.53 -16.66
CA VAL A 837 13.13 -13.61 -15.56
C VAL A 837 11.85 -14.09 -14.87
N GLN A 838 10.84 -14.48 -15.64
CA GLN A 838 9.57 -14.98 -15.13
C GLN A 838 9.71 -16.33 -14.40
N VAL A 839 10.47 -17.27 -14.98
CA VAL A 839 10.73 -18.60 -14.38
C VAL A 839 11.53 -18.45 -13.09
N VAL A 840 12.59 -17.65 -13.06
CA VAL A 840 13.38 -17.36 -11.84
C VAL A 840 12.49 -16.74 -10.77
N THR A 841 11.64 -15.77 -11.14
CA THR A 841 10.70 -15.13 -10.21
C THR A 841 9.76 -16.17 -9.57
N TYR A 842 9.19 -17.08 -10.37
CA TYR A 842 8.31 -18.14 -9.87
C TYR A 842 9.06 -19.16 -8.99
N LYS A 843 10.24 -19.62 -9.43
CA LYS A 843 11.16 -20.48 -8.69
C LYS A 843 11.41 -19.95 -7.28
N LEU A 844 11.78 -18.67 -7.16
CA LEU A 844 12.06 -18.04 -5.86
C LEU A 844 10.87 -17.98 -4.90
N THR A 845 9.63 -18.13 -5.37
CA THR A 845 8.44 -18.22 -4.49
C THR A 845 8.37 -19.54 -3.71
N HIS A 846 9.24 -20.50 -4.03
CA HIS A 846 9.36 -21.79 -3.33
C HIS A 846 10.37 -21.75 -2.18
N MET A 847 11.20 -20.70 -2.09
CA MET A 847 12.39 -20.67 -1.22
C MET A 847 12.14 -20.03 0.15
N TYR A 848 10.87 -19.82 0.53
CA TYR A 848 10.52 -19.25 1.83
C TYR A 848 10.32 -20.36 2.88
N TYR A 849 11.30 -20.53 3.76
CA TYR A 849 11.41 -21.70 4.63
C TYR A 849 10.39 -21.78 5.77
N ASN A 850 9.70 -20.69 6.09
CA ASN A 850 8.68 -20.70 7.15
C ASN A 850 7.36 -21.35 6.69
N CYS A 851 7.21 -21.66 5.41
CA CYS A 851 6.02 -22.31 4.84
C CYS A 851 6.43 -23.36 3.80
N SER A 852 5.88 -24.56 3.90
CA SER A 852 6.03 -25.64 2.91
C SER A 852 5.02 -25.53 1.76
N THR A 853 4.72 -24.31 1.37
CA THR A 853 3.85 -23.95 0.26
C THR A 853 4.46 -22.77 -0.49
N THR A 854 4.15 -22.62 -1.77
CA THR A 854 4.53 -21.43 -2.53
C THR A 854 3.99 -20.16 -1.88
N VAL A 855 4.82 -19.13 -1.81
CA VAL A 855 4.45 -17.82 -1.26
C VAL A 855 4.14 -16.81 -2.35
N ARG A 856 3.53 -15.69 -1.95
CA ARG A 856 3.02 -14.68 -2.88
C ARG A 856 4.09 -13.88 -3.64
N VAL A 857 5.27 -13.76 -3.05
CA VAL A 857 6.40 -12.97 -3.57
C VAL A 857 7.69 -13.79 -3.43
N PRO A 858 8.76 -13.49 -4.18
CA PRO A 858 10.03 -14.18 -4.07
C PRO A 858 10.55 -14.21 -2.62
N ALA A 859 11.21 -15.30 -2.23
CA ALA A 859 11.63 -15.50 -0.84
C ALA A 859 12.48 -14.34 -0.27
N PRO A 860 13.48 -13.77 -0.96
CA PRO A 860 14.23 -12.62 -0.45
C PRO A 860 13.34 -11.41 -0.12
N CYS A 861 12.35 -11.12 -0.97
CA CYS A 861 11.37 -10.06 -0.74
C CYS A 861 10.49 -10.38 0.48
N HIS A 862 10.04 -11.62 0.61
CA HIS A 862 9.26 -12.05 1.78
C HIS A 862 10.05 -12.01 3.09
N TYR A 863 11.35 -12.37 3.04
CA TYR A 863 12.25 -12.28 4.19
C TYR A 863 12.51 -10.83 4.59
N ALA A 864 12.75 -9.94 3.62
CA ALA A 864 12.90 -8.51 3.87
C ALA A 864 11.66 -7.93 4.58
N HIS A 865 10.45 -8.20 4.08
CA HIS A 865 9.22 -7.77 4.75
C HIS A 865 9.07 -8.34 6.18
N LYS A 866 9.50 -9.59 6.42
CA LYS A 866 9.50 -10.17 7.79
C LYS A 866 10.47 -9.45 8.73
N LEU A 867 11.66 -9.11 8.22
CA LEU A 867 12.65 -8.33 8.95
C LEU A 867 12.16 -6.90 9.21
N SER A 868 11.61 -6.23 8.19
CA SER A 868 10.95 -4.92 8.27
C SER A 868 9.87 -4.90 9.35
N PHE A 869 8.99 -5.90 9.38
CA PHE A 869 7.96 -6.04 10.41
C PHE A 869 8.54 -6.22 11.81
N LEU A 870 9.59 -7.03 11.98
CA LEU A 870 10.26 -7.20 13.27
C LEU A 870 10.88 -5.89 13.76
N VAL A 871 11.59 -5.18 12.88
CA VAL A 871 12.29 -3.93 13.22
C VAL A 871 11.29 -2.82 13.53
N GLY A 872 10.39 -2.50 12.61
CA GLY A 872 9.49 -1.34 12.74
C GLY A 872 8.43 -1.49 13.83
N ARG A 873 8.05 -2.72 14.20
CA ARG A 873 7.01 -2.97 15.21
C ARG A 873 7.54 -3.32 16.60
N PHE A 874 8.72 -3.94 16.71
CA PHE A 874 9.17 -4.49 17.99
C PHE A 874 10.57 -4.05 18.41
N LEU A 875 11.54 -3.93 17.49
CA LEU A 875 12.91 -3.55 17.87
C LEU A 875 13.08 -2.03 17.94
N HIS A 876 12.56 -1.30 16.95
CA HIS A 876 12.70 0.14 16.76
C HIS A 876 14.15 0.61 16.56
N GLN A 877 15.07 -0.31 16.28
CA GLN A 877 16.51 -0.09 16.10
C GLN A 877 17.09 -1.22 15.22
N PRO A 878 18.21 -0.98 14.51
CA PRO A 878 18.91 -2.04 13.78
C PRO A 878 19.43 -3.13 14.75
N PRO A 879 19.24 -4.42 14.43
CA PRO A 879 19.80 -5.53 15.20
C PRO A 879 21.32 -5.62 15.06
N SER A 880 21.95 -6.36 15.97
CA SER A 880 23.40 -6.57 15.97
C SER A 880 23.88 -7.26 14.68
N SER A 881 25.04 -6.82 14.17
CA SER A 881 25.64 -7.32 12.93
C SER A 881 26.03 -8.80 13.00
N GLN A 882 26.16 -9.38 14.20
CA GLN A 882 26.46 -10.79 14.39
C GLN A 882 25.35 -11.72 13.84
N LEU A 883 24.13 -11.20 13.70
CA LEU A 883 22.98 -11.96 13.19
C LEU A 883 22.79 -11.84 11.66
N GLU A 884 23.59 -11.03 10.96
CA GLU A 884 23.38 -10.70 9.54
C GLU A 884 23.37 -11.95 8.64
N LYS A 885 24.16 -12.97 8.96
CA LYS A 885 24.30 -14.22 8.18
C LYS A 885 23.26 -15.30 8.56
N GLN A 886 22.25 -14.96 9.35
CA GLN A 886 21.23 -15.89 9.87
C GLN A 886 19.81 -15.40 9.57
N LEU A 887 18.87 -16.34 9.47
CA LEU A 887 17.43 -16.03 9.36
C LEU A 887 16.78 -15.87 10.76
N PHE A 888 17.42 -15.10 11.65
CA PHE A 888 17.02 -14.93 13.06
C PHE A 888 15.62 -14.30 13.24
N PHE A 889 15.17 -13.55 12.23
CA PHE A 889 13.91 -12.80 12.19
C PHE A 889 12.69 -13.64 11.79
N LEU A 890 12.87 -14.92 11.45
CA LEU A 890 11.76 -15.84 11.25
C LEU A 890 10.97 -16.08 12.53
#